data_AF-A0A956D4I4-F1
#
_entry.id   AF-A0A956D4I4-F1
#
_cell.length_a   1.000
_cell.length_b   1.000
_cell.length_c   1.000
_cell.angle_alpha   90.00
_cell.angle_beta   90.00
_cell.angle_gamma   90.00
#
_symmetry.space_group_name_H-M   'P 1'
#
loop_
_entity.id
_entity.type
_entity.pdbx_description
1 polymer ?
#
loop_
_entity_poly.entity_id
_entity_poly.type
_entity_poly.pdbx_seq_one_letter_code
_entity_poly.pdbx_strand_id
1 'polypeptide(L)'
;DIACNNCHKLDGFGVDNEKTSPGHKGQRGDRNSPTVLNAATHFVQFWDGRAADVEEQALGPILNPVEMAMPDEATVVAKLAGIPGYVEAFAAAFPDDETPLTYDNMANAIGAFERVREQQLEGCGSAPTAAGGGARQRRRGQAATPTPAPTPTPAPDAAPAAPDGEAEAPAEDPCSGETSNDRKFGEAIALYVELFPDDPDLPEILFRQGRLYYDRGVYDPAVRLFGQLLERFPESQYASPAGELILDSFNRAADYANIETWARRLKSAPAFSSAESQARLDTLIVQSMFKVGEQLAERGEHAAAADAYLRAAEEFPREARAKQALYNAGLERQRAGDLPGAAQAYELLIERHPGTTEGATGAWAAAQMFESIAQFGDAARFYESYGRRFPEGEKAHEATYNAVLLRMTAGDWDEAVSVGRYYLERYPRHENADDVYFFIGRAQEGDESWNDAAATYREYIRRSRNNDRKVEAQTRLAQVLTRAGNERAANEALEDAVRTARRARRGLRDGLYFAAQARYLQGDRVLAEYEQIQIAGPSEGLRQRLQRKSELLQRAALIYADVVEFGVAEWVTASLYQIGRSYELFAEAMREFELPENLTEEEQQAYMDQLAMFIIPMEERALEAYEGGYNKAIELRIYNRWTARLLESLQRLNDVQYPPMRESGGAVVEAPPLPMPAPLDGLRRADPTEPTEGGEATEDEE
;
A
#
# COMPACT_ATOMS: atom_id res chain seq x y z
N ASP A 1 29.65 38.15 8.43
CA ASP A 1 29.05 37.52 9.63
C ASP A 1 28.36 36.21 9.27
N ILE A 2 27.91 36.03 8.02
CA ILE A 2 27.43 34.75 7.47
C ILE A 2 28.38 34.24 6.37
N ALA A 3 28.51 32.92 6.25
CA ALA A 3 29.15 32.16 5.19
C ALA A 3 28.28 30.94 4.81
N CYS A 4 28.53 30.31 3.65
CA CYS A 4 27.73 29.18 3.16
C CYS A 4 27.61 28.05 4.20
N ASN A 5 28.69 27.74 4.93
CA ASN A 5 28.72 26.69 5.96
C ASN A 5 27.87 27.00 7.21
N ASN A 6 27.34 28.23 7.37
CA ASN A 6 26.38 28.50 8.44
C ASN A 6 25.02 27.83 8.18
N CYS A 7 24.61 27.74 6.91
CA CYS A 7 23.36 27.11 6.48
C CYS A 7 23.61 25.69 5.95
N HIS A 8 24.76 25.45 5.32
CA HIS A 8 25.13 24.17 4.72
C HIS A 8 26.20 23.44 5.53
N LYS A 9 25.85 23.03 6.75
CA LYS A 9 26.77 22.36 7.67
C LYS A 9 27.10 20.95 7.17
N LEU A 10 28.34 20.70 6.78
CA LEU A 10 28.75 19.40 6.25
C LEU A 10 28.65 18.27 7.27
N ASP A 11 28.90 18.56 8.55
CA ASP A 11 28.70 17.64 9.69
C ASP A 11 27.21 17.43 10.04
N GLY A 12 26.30 18.17 9.39
CA GLY A 12 24.85 18.08 9.52
C GLY A 12 24.16 17.62 8.24
N PHE A 13 24.83 16.82 7.39
CA PHE A 13 24.34 16.36 6.08
C PHE A 13 24.14 17.49 5.04
N GLY A 14 24.94 18.55 5.12
CA GLY A 14 24.89 19.68 4.20
C GLY A 14 23.68 20.61 4.41
N VAL A 15 23.02 20.53 5.57
CA VAL A 15 21.87 21.37 5.96
C VAL A 15 22.01 21.90 7.39
N ASP A 16 21.26 22.95 7.73
CA ASP A 16 21.24 23.55 9.07
C ASP A 16 20.27 22.85 10.04
N ASN A 17 19.36 22.03 9.52
CA ASN A 17 18.26 21.40 10.26
C ASN A 17 17.32 22.39 10.97
N GLU A 18 17.19 23.62 10.46
CA GLU A 18 16.27 24.63 10.97
C GLU A 18 15.00 24.77 10.11
N LYS A 19 13.94 25.38 10.67
CA LYS A 19 12.69 25.66 9.93
C LYS A 19 12.90 26.68 8.80
N THR A 20 13.78 27.65 9.01
CA THR A 20 14.24 28.62 8.00
C THR A 20 15.69 28.99 8.29
N SER A 21 16.51 29.31 7.29
CA SER A 21 17.95 29.49 7.52
C SER A 21 18.30 30.84 8.16
N PRO A 22 19.35 30.90 9.02
CA PRO A 22 19.86 32.14 9.58
C PRO A 22 20.60 32.97 8.52
N GLY A 23 20.49 34.30 8.61
CA GLY A 23 21.06 35.25 7.67
C GLY A 23 21.73 36.45 8.34
N HIS A 24 22.18 37.42 7.53
CA HIS A 24 22.96 38.59 7.95
C HIS A 24 22.28 39.33 9.12
N LYS A 25 23.06 39.67 10.17
CA LYS A 25 22.57 40.31 11.40
C LYS A 25 21.45 39.56 12.14
N GLY A 26 21.39 38.23 12.01
CA GLY A 26 20.40 37.40 12.68
C GLY A 26 19.00 37.48 12.05
N GLN A 27 18.90 37.99 10.82
CA GLN A 27 17.69 37.85 10.02
C GLN A 27 17.43 36.35 9.72
N ARG A 28 16.19 36.02 9.31
CA ARG A 28 15.83 34.66 8.87
C ARG A 28 15.28 34.72 7.47
N GLY A 29 15.69 33.77 6.62
CA GLY A 29 15.09 33.59 5.30
C GLY A 29 13.67 33.03 5.37
N ASP A 30 13.04 32.90 4.20
CA ASP A 30 11.67 32.37 4.08
C ASP A 30 11.61 30.83 4.04
N ARG A 31 12.75 30.17 3.81
CA ARG A 31 12.89 28.71 3.72
C ARG A 31 14.20 28.25 4.34
N ASN A 32 14.32 26.96 4.61
CA ASN A 32 15.58 26.34 5.00
C ASN A 32 16.45 26.07 3.76
N SER A 33 17.75 25.97 3.97
CA SER A 33 18.73 25.61 2.95
C SER A 33 18.58 24.12 2.56
N PRO A 34 18.46 23.78 1.26
CA PRO A 34 18.55 22.40 0.78
C PRO A 34 19.92 21.77 1.10
N THR A 35 20.02 20.45 1.03
CA THR A 35 21.33 19.79 1.18
C THR A 35 22.26 20.15 0.02
N VAL A 36 23.53 20.40 0.34
CA VAL A 36 24.61 20.51 -0.66
C VAL A 36 25.21 19.15 -1.03
N LEU A 37 24.85 18.06 -0.33
CA LEU A 37 25.42 16.75 -0.60
C LEU A 37 24.83 16.14 -1.88
N ASN A 38 25.68 16.02 -2.90
CA ASN A 38 25.34 15.73 -4.29
C ASN A 38 24.12 16.46 -4.86
N ALA A 39 24.01 17.74 -4.47
CA ALA A 39 23.09 18.69 -5.08
C ALA A 39 23.27 18.79 -6.60
N ALA A 40 24.48 18.58 -7.11
CA ALA A 40 24.79 18.55 -8.54
C ALA A 40 24.01 17.48 -9.35
N THR A 41 23.43 16.48 -8.70
CA THR A 41 22.60 15.45 -9.36
C THR A 41 21.11 15.80 -9.38
N HIS A 42 20.69 16.86 -8.68
CA HIS A 42 19.31 17.32 -8.73
C HIS A 42 18.98 17.87 -10.12
N PHE A 43 17.74 17.67 -10.56
CA PHE A 43 17.29 18.13 -11.87
C PHE A 43 17.13 19.66 -11.95
N VAL A 44 17.03 20.33 -10.80
CA VAL A 44 17.04 21.80 -10.59
C VAL A 44 17.51 22.10 -9.16
N GLN A 45 17.97 23.32 -8.89
CA GLN A 45 18.39 23.79 -7.57
C GLN A 45 17.38 24.73 -6.92
N PHE A 46 17.53 24.91 -5.60
CA PHE A 46 16.54 25.50 -4.68
C PHE A 46 15.24 24.70 -4.58
N TRP A 47 14.50 24.89 -3.48
CA TRP A 47 13.18 24.24 -3.28
C TRP A 47 12.13 24.64 -4.32
N ASP A 48 12.27 25.80 -4.95
CA ASP A 48 11.37 26.29 -6.02
C ASP A 48 11.91 26.05 -7.43
N GLY A 49 13.06 25.37 -7.57
CA GLY A 49 13.61 24.95 -8.85
C GLY A 49 14.06 26.09 -9.78
N ARG A 50 14.31 27.29 -9.22
CA ARG A 50 14.58 28.50 -10.01
C ARG A 50 15.99 28.59 -10.62
N ALA A 51 16.91 27.73 -10.21
CA ALA A 51 18.26 27.63 -10.78
C ALA A 51 18.42 26.26 -11.43
N ALA A 52 19.05 26.20 -12.60
CA ALA A 52 19.21 24.98 -13.39
C ALA A 52 20.29 24.06 -12.81
N ASP A 53 21.35 24.61 -12.24
CA ASP A 53 22.50 23.88 -11.71
C ASP A 53 23.13 24.56 -10.48
N VAL A 54 24.13 23.88 -9.89
CA VAL A 54 24.79 24.29 -8.64
C VAL A 54 25.61 25.57 -8.80
N GLU A 55 26.15 25.83 -9.99
CA GLU A 55 26.83 27.09 -10.30
C GLU A 55 25.85 28.26 -10.30
N GLU A 56 24.73 28.14 -11.01
CA GLU A 56 23.69 29.17 -11.04
C GLU A 56 23.12 29.42 -9.63
N GLN A 57 22.97 28.36 -8.83
CA GLN A 57 22.53 28.46 -7.45
C GLN A 57 23.51 29.23 -6.55
N ALA A 58 24.82 29.04 -6.71
CA ALA A 58 25.84 29.65 -5.86
C ALA A 58 25.90 31.18 -5.98
N LEU A 59 25.46 31.75 -7.11
CA LEU A 59 25.54 33.18 -7.41
C LEU A 59 24.55 34.03 -6.58
N GLY A 60 23.36 33.50 -6.26
CA GLY A 60 22.27 34.28 -5.67
C GLY A 60 22.42 34.63 -4.17
N PRO A 61 22.64 33.64 -3.28
CA PRO A 61 22.67 33.83 -1.82
C PRO A 61 23.67 34.89 -1.34
N ILE A 62 24.80 35.03 -2.03
CA ILE A 62 25.89 35.94 -1.65
C ILE A 62 25.45 37.41 -1.67
N LEU A 63 24.63 37.79 -2.66
CA LEU A 63 24.13 39.16 -2.84
C LEU A 63 22.78 39.40 -2.16
N ASN A 64 22.09 38.34 -1.72
CA ASN A 64 20.78 38.48 -1.10
C ASN A 64 20.90 39.27 0.23
N PRO A 65 20.17 40.38 0.42
CA PRO A 65 20.27 41.25 1.60
C PRO A 65 19.82 40.60 2.92
N VAL A 66 19.06 39.50 2.84
CA VAL A 66 18.64 38.71 4.01
C VAL A 66 19.67 37.64 4.34
N GLU A 67 20.31 37.01 3.33
CA GLU A 67 21.22 35.88 3.51
C GLU A 67 22.66 36.34 3.82
N MET A 68 23.44 36.77 2.82
CA MET A 68 24.85 37.15 3.00
C MET A 68 25.15 38.64 2.77
N ALA A 69 24.23 39.39 2.15
CA ALA A 69 24.20 40.85 2.06
C ALA A 69 25.46 41.52 1.49
N MET A 70 26.14 40.89 0.53
CA MET A 70 27.23 41.56 -0.20
C MET A 70 26.65 42.61 -1.17
N PRO A 71 27.22 43.82 -1.28
CA PRO A 71 26.62 44.92 -2.05
C PRO A 71 26.51 44.66 -3.57
N ASP A 72 27.52 44.04 -4.15
CA ASP A 72 27.63 43.72 -5.58
C ASP A 72 28.73 42.68 -5.82
N GLU A 73 28.74 42.10 -7.03
CA GLU A 73 29.71 41.07 -7.46
C GLU A 73 31.16 41.57 -7.40
N ALA A 74 31.40 42.84 -7.78
CA ALA A 74 32.73 43.44 -7.76
C ALA A 74 33.31 43.49 -6.34
N THR A 75 32.47 43.76 -5.34
CA THR A 75 32.85 43.74 -3.93
C THR A 75 33.18 42.33 -3.46
N VAL A 76 32.48 41.30 -3.96
CA VAL A 76 32.80 39.90 -3.67
C VAL A 76 34.16 39.51 -4.24
N VAL A 77 34.40 39.80 -5.52
CA VAL A 77 35.68 39.50 -6.19
C VAL A 77 36.83 40.25 -5.52
N ALA A 78 36.66 41.54 -5.18
CA ALA A 78 37.67 42.32 -4.47
C ALA A 78 37.99 41.72 -3.08
N LYS A 79 36.99 41.19 -2.39
CA LYS A 79 37.16 40.51 -1.09
C LYS A 79 37.92 39.19 -1.24
N LEU A 80 37.62 38.39 -2.26
CA LEU A 80 38.35 37.15 -2.55
C LEU A 80 39.80 37.43 -2.98
N ALA A 81 40.03 38.48 -3.79
CA ALA A 81 41.35 38.90 -4.23
C ALA A 81 42.24 39.37 -3.06
N GLY A 82 41.62 39.84 -1.97
CA GLY A 82 42.32 40.20 -0.73
C GLY A 82 42.85 39.00 0.07
N ILE A 83 42.57 37.75 -0.35
CA ILE A 83 43.04 36.52 0.30
C ILE A 83 44.20 35.96 -0.55
N PRO A 84 45.47 36.08 -0.12
CA PRO A 84 46.62 35.77 -0.96
C PRO A 84 46.60 34.38 -1.61
N GLY A 85 46.22 33.35 -0.85
CA GLY A 85 46.16 31.97 -1.35
C GLY A 85 45.05 31.73 -2.39
N TYR A 86 44.02 32.58 -2.45
CA TYR A 86 42.94 32.41 -3.44
C TYR A 86 43.36 32.92 -4.81
N VAL A 87 44.15 34.00 -4.88
CA VAL A 87 44.65 34.50 -6.18
C VAL A 87 45.49 33.41 -6.87
N GLU A 88 46.36 32.74 -6.11
CA GLU A 88 47.17 31.62 -6.62
C GLU A 88 46.31 30.40 -6.98
N ALA A 89 45.37 30.02 -6.11
CA ALA A 89 44.50 28.86 -6.34
C ALA A 89 43.60 29.02 -7.57
N PHE A 90 43.02 30.21 -7.77
CA PHE A 90 42.19 30.49 -8.96
C PHE A 90 43.03 30.53 -10.23
N ALA A 91 44.24 31.12 -10.18
CA ALA A 91 45.16 31.08 -11.33
C ALA A 91 45.55 29.65 -11.72
N ALA A 92 45.71 28.75 -10.74
CA ALA A 92 45.98 27.33 -10.99
C ALA A 92 44.75 26.55 -11.50
N ALA A 93 43.55 26.87 -11.00
CA ALA A 93 42.32 26.19 -11.37
C ALA A 93 41.77 26.61 -12.75
N PHE A 94 42.02 27.85 -13.17
CA PHE A 94 41.56 28.42 -14.43
C PHE A 94 42.74 29.01 -15.23
N PRO A 95 43.71 28.18 -15.68
CA PRO A 95 44.95 28.65 -16.31
C PRO A 95 44.73 29.25 -17.71
N ASP A 96 43.60 28.95 -18.34
CA ASP A 96 43.25 29.40 -19.69
C ASP A 96 42.45 30.71 -19.71
N ASP A 97 42.02 31.21 -18.53
CA ASP A 97 41.26 32.45 -18.41
C ASP A 97 42.18 33.67 -18.24
N GLU A 98 41.93 34.74 -19.00
CA GLU A 98 42.70 35.99 -18.91
C GLU A 98 42.59 36.65 -17.52
N THR A 99 41.45 36.46 -16.85
CA THR A 99 41.23 36.85 -15.46
C THR A 99 40.65 35.65 -14.70
N PRO A 100 41.48 34.84 -14.01
CA PRO A 100 41.03 33.60 -13.36
C PRO A 100 40.04 33.81 -12.20
N LEU A 101 40.19 34.89 -11.44
CA LEU A 101 39.31 35.20 -10.30
C LEU A 101 38.16 36.12 -10.74
N THR A 102 37.04 35.52 -11.12
CA THR A 102 35.79 36.20 -11.46
C THR A 102 34.64 35.71 -10.57
N TYR A 103 33.50 36.40 -10.62
CA TYR A 103 32.29 35.97 -9.89
C TYR A 103 31.76 34.63 -10.42
N ASP A 104 31.79 34.44 -11.75
CA ASP A 104 31.40 33.18 -12.39
C ASP A 104 32.37 32.04 -12.05
N ASN A 105 33.68 32.28 -12.03
CA ASN A 105 34.64 31.25 -11.64
C ASN A 105 34.56 30.89 -10.16
N MET A 106 34.13 31.83 -9.30
CA MET A 106 33.78 31.50 -7.92
C MET A 106 32.58 30.55 -7.86
N ALA A 107 31.53 30.80 -8.65
CA ALA A 107 30.40 29.87 -8.76
C ALA A 107 30.82 28.51 -9.32
N ASN A 108 31.68 28.46 -10.34
CA ASN A 108 32.27 27.22 -10.87
C ASN A 108 33.06 26.45 -9.80
N ALA A 109 33.85 27.16 -8.98
CA ALA A 109 34.61 26.54 -7.90
C ALA A 109 33.71 25.97 -6.78
N ILE A 110 32.64 26.70 -6.40
CA ILE A 110 31.64 26.23 -5.44
C ILE A 110 30.85 25.06 -6.01
N GLY A 111 30.39 25.17 -7.26
CA GLY A 111 29.68 24.10 -7.95
C GLY A 111 30.54 22.84 -8.07
N ALA A 112 31.83 22.98 -8.41
CA ALA A 112 32.79 21.87 -8.40
C ALA A 112 32.90 21.23 -7.01
N PHE A 113 32.99 22.03 -5.95
CA PHE A 113 32.95 21.52 -4.57
C PHE A 113 31.64 20.77 -4.26
N GLU A 114 30.48 21.27 -4.67
CA GLU A 114 29.18 20.63 -4.49
C GLU A 114 28.98 19.37 -5.35
N ARG A 115 29.76 19.23 -6.44
CA ARG A 115 29.86 17.98 -7.22
C ARG A 115 30.73 16.93 -6.51
N VAL A 116 31.68 17.37 -5.70
CA VAL A 116 32.54 16.49 -4.91
C VAL A 116 31.75 16.00 -3.70
N ARG A 117 30.98 14.93 -3.88
CA ARG A 117 30.65 14.05 -2.76
C ARG A 117 31.94 13.37 -2.31
N GLU A 118 32.09 13.24 -1.00
CA GLU A 118 32.82 12.29 -0.13
C GLU A 118 33.69 11.15 -0.73
N GLN A 119 33.59 10.81 -2.01
CA GLN A 119 34.46 9.91 -2.78
C GLN A 119 35.81 10.52 -3.22
N GLN A 120 36.17 11.72 -2.78
CA GLN A 120 37.54 12.26 -2.93
C GLN A 120 38.10 12.86 -1.63
N LEU A 121 37.76 12.25 -0.49
CA LEU A 121 38.60 12.27 0.71
C LEU A 121 39.17 10.89 1.08
N GLU A 122 38.97 9.89 0.22
CA GLU A 122 39.70 8.62 0.27
C GLU A 122 40.77 8.59 -0.83
N GLY A 123 41.76 9.48 -0.70
CA GLY A 123 43.01 9.41 -1.44
C GLY A 123 43.94 8.33 -0.89
N CYS A 124 43.41 7.13 -0.66
CA CYS A 124 44.09 5.84 -0.56
C CYS A 124 43.09 4.71 -0.85
N GLY A 125 42.44 4.80 -2.01
CA GLY A 125 41.53 3.77 -2.50
C GLY A 125 41.37 3.93 -4.01
N SER A 126 42.04 3.06 -4.77
CA SER A 126 41.95 2.87 -6.23
C SER A 126 42.72 3.86 -7.13
N ALA A 127 43.93 3.44 -7.54
CA ALA A 127 44.53 3.83 -8.81
C ALA A 127 44.12 2.82 -9.91
N PRO A 128 44.01 3.25 -11.18
CA PRO A 128 43.29 2.52 -12.23
C PRO A 128 44.15 1.47 -12.93
N THR A 129 43.51 0.37 -13.32
CA THR A 129 44.05 -0.58 -14.30
C THR A 129 44.19 0.08 -15.67
N ALA A 130 45.41 0.08 -16.20
CA ALA A 130 45.65 0.39 -17.59
C ALA A 130 45.09 -0.74 -18.49
N ALA A 131 44.00 -0.46 -19.19
CA ALA A 131 43.68 -1.10 -20.46
C ALA A 131 43.55 0.01 -21.51
N GLY A 132 44.49 0.03 -22.44
CA GLY A 132 44.56 1.03 -23.49
C GLY A 132 43.38 0.98 -24.46
N GLY A 133 43.11 2.14 -25.06
CA GLY A 133 42.70 2.25 -26.46
C GLY A 133 41.25 1.87 -26.77
N GLY A 134 40.35 2.85 -26.62
CA GLY A 134 38.97 2.72 -27.11
C GLY A 134 38.27 4.05 -27.24
N ALA A 135 38.78 4.95 -28.10
CA ALA A 135 38.05 6.15 -28.51
C ALA A 135 36.71 5.75 -29.16
N ARG A 136 35.59 6.23 -28.62
CA ARG A 136 34.31 6.35 -29.34
C ARG A 136 33.61 7.65 -28.96
N GLN A 137 33.97 8.72 -29.66
CA GLN A 137 33.03 9.80 -29.95
C GLN A 137 31.96 9.30 -30.91
N ARG A 138 30.71 9.65 -30.63
CA ARG A 138 29.58 9.54 -31.56
C ARG A 138 29.79 10.52 -32.73
N ARG A 139 29.57 10.10 -33.97
CA ARG A 139 28.56 10.69 -34.88
C ARG A 139 28.46 9.96 -36.23
N ARG A 140 27.22 9.98 -36.74
CA ARG A 140 26.76 9.54 -38.07
C ARG A 140 27.51 10.23 -39.20
N GLY A 141 27.66 9.53 -40.34
CA GLY A 141 27.51 10.17 -41.66
C GLY A 141 28.55 9.83 -42.73
N GLN A 142 28.17 8.91 -43.63
CA GLN A 142 28.43 8.92 -45.09
C GLN A 142 29.84 8.60 -45.66
N ALA A 143 29.91 7.39 -46.22
CA ALA A 143 30.55 6.91 -47.46
C ALA A 143 31.61 7.75 -48.21
N ALA A 144 32.79 7.15 -48.45
CA ALA A 144 33.38 6.92 -49.78
C ALA A 144 34.67 6.06 -49.69
N THR A 145 34.95 5.32 -50.75
CA THR A 145 35.95 4.26 -50.98
C THR A 145 37.42 4.74 -51.19
N PRO A 146 38.43 3.83 -51.26
CA PRO A 146 39.80 4.05 -50.77
C PRO A 146 40.82 4.35 -51.88
N THR A 147 42.08 4.67 -51.53
CA THR A 147 43.40 4.03 -51.87
C THR A 147 44.57 5.04 -51.59
N PRO A 148 45.87 4.67 -51.68
CA PRO A 148 46.76 4.25 -50.59
C PRO A 148 47.85 5.26 -50.18
N ALA A 149 48.58 4.91 -49.11
CA ALA A 149 49.78 5.58 -48.59
C ALA A 149 50.94 5.72 -49.60
N PRO A 150 51.93 6.58 -49.27
CA PRO A 150 53.30 6.10 -49.29
C PRO A 150 54.08 6.36 -47.98
N THR A 151 55.05 5.47 -47.81
CA THR A 151 55.97 5.19 -46.71
C THR A 151 57.16 6.19 -46.60
N PRO A 152 58.08 6.01 -45.62
CA PRO A 152 58.73 7.07 -44.83
C PRO A 152 60.16 7.38 -45.27
N THR A 153 60.81 8.38 -44.66
CA THR A 153 62.29 8.45 -44.53
C THR A 153 62.72 9.57 -43.54
N PRO A 154 63.98 9.62 -43.06
CA PRO A 154 64.33 9.21 -41.70
C PRO A 154 64.95 10.34 -40.85
N ALA A 155 65.17 10.05 -39.57
CA ALA A 155 66.05 10.83 -38.70
C ALA A 155 67.51 10.83 -39.22
N PRO A 156 68.33 11.78 -38.75
CA PRO A 156 69.73 11.50 -38.53
C PRO A 156 70.15 11.71 -37.06
N ASP A 157 70.72 10.63 -36.54
CA ASP A 157 72.00 10.53 -35.84
C ASP A 157 72.29 11.34 -34.57
N ALA A 158 72.48 10.52 -33.54
CA ALA A 158 73.09 10.79 -32.25
C ALA A 158 74.59 11.11 -32.35
N ALA A 159 75.10 11.74 -31.30
CA ALA A 159 76.41 11.41 -30.75
C ALA A 159 76.39 11.47 -29.20
N PRO A 160 77.23 10.67 -28.52
CA PRO A 160 76.96 10.20 -27.15
C PRO A 160 77.91 10.76 -26.10
N ALA A 161 77.51 10.72 -24.83
CA ALA A 161 78.42 10.68 -23.68
C ALA A 161 77.74 9.97 -22.49
N ALA A 162 78.49 9.08 -21.85
CA ALA A 162 78.07 8.08 -20.86
C ALA A 162 78.10 8.64 -19.41
N PRO A 163 78.07 7.79 -18.37
CA PRO A 163 76.92 7.38 -17.57
C PRO A 163 77.02 7.96 -16.13
N ASP A 164 76.16 7.46 -15.24
CA ASP A 164 76.17 7.66 -13.78
C ASP A 164 75.19 8.73 -13.27
N GLY A 165 73.94 8.29 -13.13
CA GLY A 165 72.94 8.90 -12.27
C GLY A 165 71.97 7.80 -11.87
N GLU A 166 72.04 7.39 -10.61
CA GLU A 166 71.18 6.39 -10.00
C GLU A 166 69.73 6.60 -10.43
N ALA A 167 69.08 5.54 -10.93
CA ALA A 167 67.65 5.57 -11.17
C ALA A 167 66.97 5.86 -9.83
N GLU A 168 66.38 7.05 -9.69
CA GLU A 168 65.47 7.36 -8.58
C GLU A 168 64.42 6.26 -8.51
N ALA A 169 64.34 5.62 -7.34
CA ALA A 169 63.29 4.66 -7.03
C ALA A 169 61.93 5.33 -7.27
N PRO A 170 60.94 4.62 -7.85
CA PRO A 170 59.62 5.20 -8.07
C PRO A 170 59.05 5.67 -6.73
N ALA A 171 58.50 6.89 -6.73
CA ALA A 171 57.89 7.51 -5.58
C ALA A 171 56.93 6.54 -4.87
N GLU A 172 57.08 6.45 -3.55
CA GLU A 172 56.30 5.57 -2.68
C GLU A 172 54.80 5.86 -2.87
N ASP A 173 54.02 4.82 -3.19
CA ASP A 173 52.56 4.86 -3.12
C ASP A 173 52.17 4.81 -1.63
N PRO A 174 51.77 5.92 -1.01
CA PRO A 174 51.50 5.98 0.42
C PRO A 174 50.26 5.16 0.82
N CYS A 175 49.53 4.62 -0.16
CA CYS A 175 48.20 4.04 0.00
C CYS A 175 48.15 2.53 -0.06
N SER A 176 49.25 1.86 -0.42
CA SER A 176 49.28 0.40 -0.52
C SER A 176 49.36 -0.31 0.84
N GLY A 177 49.77 0.40 1.91
CA GLY A 177 50.17 -0.22 3.18
C GLY A 177 51.37 -1.17 3.05
N GLU A 178 51.93 -1.31 1.85
CA GLU A 178 53.02 -2.20 1.47
C GLU A 178 54.31 -1.38 1.36
N THR A 179 55.32 -1.71 2.16
CA THR A 179 56.62 -1.02 2.08
C THR A 179 57.39 -1.49 0.84
N SER A 180 58.35 -0.68 0.37
CA SER A 180 59.27 -1.09 -0.71
C SER A 180 59.98 -2.42 -0.40
N ASN A 181 60.28 -2.68 0.88
CA ASN A 181 60.88 -3.94 1.31
C ASN A 181 59.90 -5.11 1.21
N ASP A 182 58.62 -4.91 1.52
CA ASP A 182 57.60 -5.95 1.40
C ASP A 182 57.39 -6.35 -0.06
N ARG A 183 57.36 -5.37 -0.97
CA ARG A 183 57.25 -5.62 -2.41
C ARG A 183 58.45 -6.40 -2.94
N LYS A 184 59.67 -5.97 -2.61
CA LYS A 184 60.90 -6.68 -2.99
C LYS A 184 60.94 -8.10 -2.42
N PHE A 185 60.46 -8.28 -1.19
CA PHE A 185 60.40 -9.59 -0.56
C PHE A 185 59.30 -10.47 -1.17
N GLY A 186 58.15 -9.90 -1.53
CA GLY A 186 57.09 -10.57 -2.28
C GLY A 186 57.52 -11.00 -3.68
N GLU A 187 58.25 -10.14 -4.40
CA GLU A 187 58.88 -10.46 -5.70
C GLU A 187 59.93 -11.58 -5.55
N ALA A 188 60.75 -11.54 -4.50
CA ALA A 188 61.72 -12.60 -4.20
C ALA A 188 61.03 -13.94 -3.89
N ILE A 189 59.94 -13.94 -3.13
CA ILE A 189 59.14 -15.15 -2.88
C ILE A 189 58.50 -15.64 -4.18
N ALA A 190 57.93 -14.76 -5.01
CA ALA A 190 57.34 -15.15 -6.30
C ALA A 190 58.37 -15.83 -7.21
N LEU A 191 59.58 -15.27 -7.29
CA LEU A 191 60.70 -15.88 -8.01
C LEU A 191 61.15 -17.21 -7.37
N TYR A 192 61.21 -17.29 -6.04
CA TYR A 192 61.56 -18.52 -5.32
C TYR A 192 60.56 -19.65 -5.60
N VAL A 193 59.26 -19.30 -5.61
CA VAL A 193 58.14 -20.19 -5.90
C VAL A 193 58.16 -20.70 -7.36
N GLU A 194 58.68 -19.91 -8.29
CA GLU A 194 58.88 -20.29 -9.70
C GLU A 194 60.13 -21.17 -9.88
N LEU A 195 61.24 -20.82 -9.25
CA LEU A 195 62.52 -21.53 -9.39
C LEU A 195 62.57 -22.86 -8.62
N PHE A 196 61.87 -22.96 -7.49
CA PHE A 196 61.91 -24.10 -6.59
C PHE A 196 60.50 -24.61 -6.24
N PRO A 197 59.68 -25.02 -7.23
CA PRO A 197 58.25 -25.24 -7.03
C PRO A 197 57.88 -26.39 -6.07
N ASP A 198 58.80 -27.33 -5.84
CA ASP A 198 58.64 -28.52 -5.02
C ASP A 198 59.37 -28.43 -3.65
N ASP A 199 59.89 -27.25 -3.30
CA ASP A 199 60.60 -27.06 -2.03
C ASP A 199 59.66 -27.26 -0.83
N PRO A 200 60.03 -28.11 0.16
CA PRO A 200 59.17 -28.45 1.29
C PRO A 200 58.87 -27.29 2.24
N ASP A 201 59.67 -26.22 2.23
CA ASP A 201 59.49 -25.05 3.11
C ASP A 201 58.54 -24.00 2.50
N LEU A 202 58.17 -24.12 1.21
CA LEU A 202 57.28 -23.19 0.52
C LEU A 202 55.94 -22.92 1.22
N PRO A 203 55.21 -23.94 1.75
CA PRO A 203 53.96 -23.68 2.45
C PRO A 203 54.14 -22.79 3.68
N GLU A 204 55.25 -22.94 4.42
CA GLU A 204 55.54 -22.10 5.58
C GLU A 204 55.91 -20.67 5.16
N ILE A 205 56.74 -20.53 4.12
CA ILE A 205 57.16 -19.23 3.58
C ILE A 205 55.93 -18.42 3.11
N LEU A 206 55.06 -19.04 2.31
CA LEU A 206 53.82 -18.42 1.84
C LEU A 206 52.89 -18.04 3.00
N PHE A 207 52.74 -18.91 3.99
CA PHE A 207 51.89 -18.65 5.15
C PHE A 207 52.41 -17.48 5.99
N ARG A 208 53.72 -17.47 6.31
CA ARG A 208 54.33 -16.39 7.11
C ARG A 208 54.26 -15.05 6.41
N GLN A 209 54.48 -15.03 5.09
CA GLN A 209 54.36 -13.80 4.31
C GLN A 209 52.92 -13.31 4.22
N GLY A 210 51.97 -14.20 3.93
CA GLY A 210 50.54 -13.84 3.93
C GLY A 210 50.10 -13.29 5.28
N ARG A 211 50.57 -13.89 6.37
CA ARG A 211 50.30 -13.42 7.73
C ARG A 211 50.88 -12.04 8.02
N LEU A 212 52.08 -11.74 7.52
CA LEU A 212 52.67 -10.41 7.66
C LEU A 212 51.80 -9.33 7.01
N TYR A 213 51.28 -9.58 5.80
CA TYR A 213 50.36 -8.67 5.12
C TYR A 213 49.02 -8.54 5.87
N TYR A 214 48.47 -9.66 6.32
CA TYR A 214 47.23 -9.69 7.12
C TYR A 214 47.35 -8.88 8.42
N ASP A 215 48.44 -9.08 9.19
CA ASP A 215 48.68 -8.40 10.47
C ASP A 215 48.82 -6.86 10.29
N ARG A 216 49.17 -6.42 9.08
CA ARG A 216 49.26 -5.00 8.69
C ARG A 216 47.98 -4.43 8.08
N GLY A 217 46.93 -5.23 7.95
CA GLY A 217 45.66 -4.83 7.36
C GLY A 217 45.67 -4.74 5.83
N VAL A 218 46.70 -5.27 5.17
CA VAL A 218 46.82 -5.27 3.70
C VAL A 218 46.29 -6.60 3.17
N TYR A 219 44.98 -6.67 2.97
CA TYR A 219 44.28 -7.95 2.78
C TYR A 219 44.46 -8.58 1.39
N ASP A 220 44.50 -7.80 0.31
CA ASP A 220 44.58 -8.36 -1.05
C ASP A 220 45.85 -9.21 -1.30
N PRO A 221 47.07 -8.74 -0.93
CA PRO A 221 48.28 -9.55 -1.04
C PRO A 221 48.26 -10.76 -0.09
N ALA A 222 47.69 -10.60 1.12
CA ALA A 222 47.54 -11.69 2.07
C ALA A 222 46.68 -12.83 1.49
N VAL A 223 45.48 -12.49 0.98
CA VAL A 223 44.56 -13.43 0.35
C VAL A 223 45.20 -14.12 -0.86
N ARG A 224 45.96 -13.38 -1.68
CA ARG A 224 46.68 -13.97 -2.81
C ARG A 224 47.67 -15.04 -2.39
N LEU A 225 48.48 -14.78 -1.38
CA LEU A 225 49.49 -15.71 -0.88
C LEU A 225 48.87 -16.94 -0.20
N PHE A 226 47.84 -16.73 0.62
CA PHE A 226 47.07 -17.82 1.21
C PHE A 226 46.34 -18.65 0.15
N GLY A 227 45.82 -18.02 -0.89
CA GLY A 227 45.18 -18.68 -2.03
C GLY A 227 46.16 -19.57 -2.80
N GLN A 228 47.37 -19.08 -3.09
CA GLN A 228 48.44 -19.88 -3.71
C GLN A 228 48.83 -21.08 -2.83
N LEU A 229 48.90 -20.89 -1.51
CA LEU A 229 49.17 -21.97 -0.57
C LEU A 229 48.09 -23.06 -0.65
N LEU A 230 46.81 -22.68 -0.64
CA LEU A 230 45.69 -23.61 -0.75
C LEU A 230 45.65 -24.35 -2.09
N GLU A 231 45.99 -23.67 -3.19
CA GLU A 231 45.99 -24.24 -4.54
C GLU A 231 47.12 -25.26 -4.73
N ARG A 232 48.32 -24.93 -4.28
CA ARG A 232 49.53 -25.73 -4.55
C ARG A 232 49.82 -26.77 -3.47
N PHE A 233 49.46 -26.46 -2.22
CA PHE A 233 49.78 -27.27 -1.05
C PHE A 233 48.53 -27.57 -0.20
N PRO A 234 47.47 -28.15 -0.80
CA PRO A 234 46.16 -28.32 -0.16
C PRO A 234 46.17 -29.23 1.08
N GLU A 235 47.18 -30.10 1.22
CA GLU A 235 47.34 -31.02 2.36
C GLU A 235 48.32 -30.50 3.43
N SER A 236 48.87 -29.29 3.24
CA SER A 236 49.80 -28.69 4.20
C SER A 236 49.12 -28.38 5.54
N GLN A 237 49.86 -28.49 6.65
CA GLN A 237 49.39 -28.03 7.97
C GLN A 237 49.01 -26.54 8.00
N TYR A 238 49.51 -25.74 7.06
CA TYR A 238 49.19 -24.32 6.92
C TYR A 238 47.93 -24.05 6.09
N ALA A 239 47.39 -25.05 5.39
CA ALA A 239 46.25 -24.88 4.49
C ALA A 239 44.97 -24.44 5.22
N SER A 240 44.62 -25.11 6.32
CA SER A 240 43.45 -24.71 7.12
C SER A 240 43.61 -23.31 7.73
N PRO A 241 44.70 -22.98 8.45
CA PRO A 241 44.92 -21.60 8.93
C PRO A 241 44.92 -20.54 7.83
N ALA A 242 45.47 -20.84 6.65
CA ALA A 242 45.48 -19.91 5.51
C ALA A 242 44.05 -19.63 5.01
N GLY A 243 43.22 -20.66 4.83
CA GLY A 243 41.82 -20.47 4.41
C GLY A 243 40.99 -19.68 5.43
N GLU A 244 41.23 -19.89 6.72
CA GLU A 244 40.59 -19.12 7.80
C GLU A 244 40.96 -17.64 7.75
N LEU A 245 42.25 -17.33 7.53
CA LEU A 245 42.71 -15.95 7.40
C LEU A 245 42.21 -15.28 6.12
N ILE A 246 41.97 -16.01 5.03
CA ILE A 246 41.31 -15.47 3.83
C ILE A 246 39.90 -14.99 4.17
N LEU A 247 39.10 -15.84 4.82
CA LEU A 247 37.72 -15.51 5.18
C LEU A 247 37.66 -14.34 6.16
N ASP A 248 38.56 -14.30 7.14
CA ASP A 248 38.64 -13.19 8.09
C ASP A 248 39.12 -11.88 7.43
N SER A 249 40.03 -11.96 6.45
CA SER A 249 40.47 -10.81 5.66
C SER A 249 39.28 -10.13 4.96
N PHE A 250 38.44 -10.91 4.28
CA PHE A 250 37.24 -10.38 3.64
C PHE A 250 36.20 -9.87 4.64
N ASN A 251 36.05 -10.56 5.78
CA ASN A 251 35.16 -10.09 6.86
C ASN A 251 35.60 -8.73 7.41
N ARG A 252 36.90 -8.50 7.60
CA ARG A 252 37.46 -7.21 8.03
C ARG A 252 37.31 -6.12 6.98
N ALA A 253 37.38 -6.49 5.70
CA ALA A 253 37.13 -5.59 4.59
C ALA A 253 35.62 -5.35 4.31
N ALA A 254 34.72 -5.98 5.09
CA ALA A 254 33.27 -5.99 4.84
C ALA A 254 32.87 -6.45 3.42
N ASP A 255 33.71 -7.28 2.80
CA ASP A 255 33.51 -7.84 1.47
C ASP A 255 32.85 -9.22 1.56
N TYR A 256 31.57 -9.20 1.92
CA TYR A 256 30.80 -10.42 2.19
C TYR A 256 30.57 -11.26 0.91
N ALA A 257 30.57 -10.64 -0.28
CA ALA A 257 30.44 -11.36 -1.54
C ALA A 257 31.65 -12.28 -1.79
N ASN A 258 32.86 -11.82 -1.46
CA ASN A 258 34.05 -12.66 -1.54
C ASN A 258 34.13 -13.70 -0.42
N ILE A 259 33.57 -13.44 0.77
CA ILE A 259 33.41 -14.48 1.81
C ILE A 259 32.60 -15.65 1.27
N GLU A 260 31.44 -15.42 0.64
CA GLU A 260 30.62 -16.49 0.06
C GLU A 260 31.44 -17.29 -0.97
N THR A 261 32.09 -16.58 -1.89
CA THR A 261 32.87 -17.18 -2.98
C THR A 261 33.99 -18.07 -2.45
N TRP A 262 34.77 -17.56 -1.49
CA TRP A 262 35.88 -18.31 -0.91
C TRP A 262 35.41 -19.40 0.03
N ALA A 263 34.35 -19.21 0.81
CA ALA A 263 33.81 -20.27 1.66
C ALA A 263 33.39 -21.48 0.83
N ARG A 264 32.70 -21.27 -0.30
CA ARG A 264 32.35 -22.34 -1.25
C ARG A 264 33.58 -23.03 -1.83
N ARG A 265 34.61 -22.26 -2.17
CA ARG A 265 35.90 -22.82 -2.65
C ARG A 265 36.56 -23.68 -1.58
N LEU A 266 36.60 -23.21 -0.34
CA LEU A 266 37.18 -23.93 0.79
C LEU A 266 36.42 -25.20 1.09
N LYS A 267 35.09 -25.25 0.89
CA LYS A 267 34.32 -26.50 1.07
C LYS A 267 34.85 -27.65 0.20
N SER A 268 35.46 -27.36 -0.95
CA SER A 268 36.06 -28.36 -1.84
C SER A 268 37.52 -28.68 -1.50
N ALA A 269 38.15 -27.96 -0.57
CA ALA A 269 39.55 -28.15 -0.21
C ALA A 269 39.71 -29.31 0.80
N PRO A 270 40.73 -30.20 0.65
CA PRO A 270 40.99 -31.30 1.57
C PRO A 270 41.08 -30.89 3.04
N ALA A 271 41.73 -29.74 3.31
CA ALA A 271 41.90 -29.17 4.64
C ALA A 271 40.59 -28.77 5.36
N PHE A 272 39.46 -28.69 4.63
CA PHE A 272 38.15 -28.30 5.16
C PHE A 272 37.10 -29.41 4.98
N SER A 273 37.52 -30.64 4.70
CA SER A 273 36.63 -31.79 4.47
C SER A 273 35.94 -32.31 5.74
N SER A 274 36.36 -31.88 6.93
CA SER A 274 35.76 -32.30 8.19
C SER A 274 34.30 -31.83 8.31
N ALA A 275 33.45 -32.62 8.96
CA ALA A 275 32.04 -32.25 9.15
C ALA A 275 31.87 -30.92 9.91
N GLU A 276 32.75 -30.63 10.87
CA GLU A 276 32.77 -29.37 11.62
C GLU A 276 33.14 -28.18 10.72
N SER A 277 34.19 -28.33 9.89
CA SER A 277 34.58 -27.30 8.92
C SER A 277 33.48 -27.02 7.91
N GLN A 278 32.82 -28.06 7.39
CA GLN A 278 31.71 -27.91 6.44
C GLN A 278 30.54 -27.14 7.07
N ALA A 279 30.12 -27.52 8.29
CA ALA A 279 29.05 -26.83 9.00
C ALA A 279 29.39 -25.35 9.28
N ARG A 280 30.64 -25.07 9.68
CA ARG A 280 31.09 -23.69 9.91
C ARG A 280 31.07 -22.86 8.62
N LEU A 281 31.51 -23.44 7.50
CA LEU A 281 31.48 -22.77 6.20
C LEU A 281 30.04 -22.51 5.73
N ASP A 282 29.10 -23.42 5.98
CA ASP A 282 27.67 -23.22 5.68
C ASP A 282 27.08 -22.06 6.49
N THR A 283 27.35 -22.03 7.79
CA THR A 283 26.97 -20.90 8.66
C THR A 283 27.56 -19.58 8.13
N LEU A 284 28.83 -19.58 7.71
CA LEU A 284 29.49 -18.37 7.20
C LEU A 284 28.92 -17.92 5.86
N ILE A 285 28.60 -18.84 4.94
CA ILE A 285 27.93 -18.53 3.67
C ILE A 285 26.60 -17.84 3.95
N VAL A 286 25.75 -18.41 4.82
CA VAL A 286 24.47 -17.78 5.17
C VAL A 286 24.68 -16.41 5.82
N GLN A 287 25.61 -16.27 6.76
CA GLN A 287 25.91 -14.98 7.39
C GLN A 287 26.37 -13.93 6.37
N SER A 288 27.20 -14.33 5.39
CA SER A 288 27.68 -13.44 4.34
C SER A 288 26.56 -13.00 3.40
N MET A 289 25.68 -13.91 2.96
CA MET A 289 24.50 -13.57 2.16
C MET A 289 23.56 -12.61 2.90
N PHE A 290 23.38 -12.81 4.20
CA PHE A 290 22.62 -11.88 5.05
C PHE A 290 23.22 -10.48 5.05
N LYS A 291 24.54 -10.39 5.21
CA LYS A 291 25.26 -9.11 5.21
C LYS A 291 25.22 -8.41 3.86
N VAL A 292 25.31 -9.17 2.76
CA VAL A 292 25.06 -8.65 1.40
C VAL A 292 23.64 -8.10 1.28
N GLY A 293 22.64 -8.86 1.75
CA GLY A 293 21.24 -8.40 1.79
C GLY A 293 21.06 -7.10 2.60
N GLU A 294 21.68 -7.00 3.77
CA GLU A 294 21.66 -5.80 4.61
C GLU A 294 22.27 -4.59 3.88
N GLN A 295 23.46 -4.75 3.28
CA GLN A 295 24.13 -3.70 2.51
C GLN A 295 23.34 -3.27 1.26
N LEU A 296 22.61 -4.19 0.62
CA LEU A 296 21.73 -3.86 -0.51
C LEU A 296 20.50 -3.09 -0.03
N ALA A 297 19.88 -3.50 1.07
CA ALA A 297 18.72 -2.83 1.64
C ALA A 297 19.06 -1.40 2.11
N GLU A 298 20.22 -1.20 2.73
CA GLU A 298 20.73 0.12 3.15
C GLU A 298 20.94 1.07 1.96
N ARG A 299 21.27 0.53 0.78
CA ARG A 299 21.39 1.30 -0.47
C ARG A 299 20.05 1.54 -1.17
N GLY A 300 18.95 1.00 -0.65
CA GLY A 300 17.62 1.06 -1.27
C GLY A 300 17.43 0.07 -2.43
N GLU A 301 18.37 -0.86 -2.64
CA GLU A 301 18.28 -1.92 -3.65
C GLU A 301 17.41 -3.08 -3.16
N HIS A 302 16.16 -2.78 -2.79
CA HIS A 302 15.25 -3.69 -2.08
C HIS A 302 15.00 -5.03 -2.80
N ALA A 303 14.85 -5.02 -4.13
CA ALA A 303 14.65 -6.25 -4.90
C ALA A 303 15.87 -7.18 -4.82
N ALA A 304 17.07 -6.64 -4.96
CA ALA A 304 18.32 -7.41 -4.87
C ALA A 304 18.59 -7.89 -3.44
N ALA A 305 18.26 -7.07 -2.44
CA ALA A 305 18.33 -7.46 -1.03
C ALA A 305 17.42 -8.66 -0.75
N ALA A 306 16.18 -8.63 -1.25
CA ALA A 306 15.25 -9.74 -1.13
C ALA A 306 15.78 -11.02 -1.79
N ASP A 307 16.38 -10.92 -2.98
CA ASP A 307 16.99 -12.06 -3.67
C ASP A 307 18.12 -12.69 -2.87
N ALA A 308 18.98 -11.88 -2.24
CA ALA A 308 20.06 -12.38 -1.39
C ALA A 308 19.51 -13.17 -0.18
N TYR A 309 18.48 -12.64 0.49
CA TYR A 309 17.85 -13.33 1.62
C TYR A 309 17.11 -14.60 1.21
N LEU A 310 16.36 -14.56 0.10
CA LEU A 310 15.62 -15.73 -0.39
C LEU A 310 16.58 -16.86 -0.75
N ARG A 311 17.66 -16.56 -1.48
CA ARG A 311 18.72 -17.53 -1.80
C ARG A 311 19.32 -18.17 -0.55
N ALA A 312 19.60 -17.38 0.49
CA ALA A 312 20.13 -17.90 1.75
C ALA A 312 19.19 -18.95 2.38
N ALA A 313 17.88 -18.70 2.36
CA ALA A 313 16.89 -19.64 2.89
C ALA A 313 16.63 -20.86 1.99
N GLU A 314 16.80 -20.72 0.68
CA GLU A 314 16.61 -21.81 -0.29
C GLU A 314 17.79 -22.77 -0.32
N GLU A 315 19.01 -22.24 -0.34
CA GLU A 315 20.23 -23.05 -0.37
C GLU A 315 20.50 -23.71 1.00
N PHE A 316 20.16 -23.04 2.10
CA PHE A 316 20.45 -23.51 3.46
C PHE A 316 19.21 -23.55 4.36
N PRO A 317 18.17 -24.33 4.01
CA PRO A 317 16.87 -24.30 4.70
C PRO A 317 16.92 -24.80 6.16
N ARG A 318 18.00 -25.47 6.57
CA ARG A 318 18.20 -25.99 7.93
C ARG A 318 19.02 -25.05 8.83
N GLU A 319 19.63 -24.01 8.26
CA GLU A 319 20.43 -23.06 9.02
C GLU A 319 19.56 -22.20 9.94
N ALA A 320 20.10 -21.83 11.09
CA ALA A 320 19.34 -21.13 12.13
C ALA A 320 18.71 -19.82 11.64
N ARG A 321 19.37 -19.14 10.69
CA ARG A 321 18.91 -17.87 10.12
C ARG A 321 17.97 -18.00 8.94
N ALA A 322 17.72 -19.20 8.39
CA ALA A 322 16.87 -19.36 7.19
C ALA A 322 15.47 -18.73 7.37
N LYS A 323 14.88 -18.87 8.57
CA LYS A 323 13.58 -18.26 8.93
C LYS A 323 13.60 -16.74 8.83
N GLN A 324 14.63 -16.11 9.42
CA GLN A 324 14.82 -14.67 9.39
C GLN A 324 15.03 -14.18 7.96
N ALA A 325 15.69 -14.99 7.11
CA ALA A 325 15.96 -14.63 5.73
C ALA A 325 14.66 -14.58 4.94
N LEU A 326 13.77 -15.57 5.08
CA LEU A 326 12.46 -15.54 4.44
C LEU A 326 11.61 -14.34 4.88
N TYR A 327 11.64 -14.01 6.18
CA TYR A 327 10.93 -12.84 6.68
C TYR A 327 11.48 -11.53 6.09
N ASN A 328 12.80 -11.37 6.08
CA ASN A 328 13.47 -10.21 5.50
C ASN A 328 13.24 -10.13 3.99
N ALA A 329 13.26 -11.27 3.27
CA ALA A 329 12.94 -11.32 1.85
C ALA A 329 11.53 -10.79 1.59
N GLY A 330 10.53 -11.21 2.37
CA GLY A 330 9.16 -10.69 2.26
C GLY A 330 9.09 -9.19 2.51
N LEU A 331 9.77 -8.70 3.54
CA LEU A 331 9.80 -7.27 3.88
C LEU A 331 10.46 -6.42 2.78
N GLU A 332 11.60 -6.86 2.26
CA GLU A 332 12.31 -6.16 1.20
C GLU A 332 11.54 -6.21 -0.13
N ARG A 333 10.85 -7.31 -0.44
CA ARG A 333 9.92 -7.38 -1.58
C ARG A 333 8.78 -6.37 -1.45
N GLN A 334 8.20 -6.25 -0.26
CA GLN A 334 7.16 -5.24 0.01
C GLN A 334 7.70 -3.82 -0.20
N ARG A 335 8.91 -3.51 0.29
CA ARG A 335 9.57 -2.22 0.06
C ARG A 335 9.88 -1.95 -1.41
N ALA A 336 10.17 -3.00 -2.18
CA ALA A 336 10.34 -2.93 -3.63
C ALA A 336 9.00 -2.76 -4.40
N GLY A 337 7.85 -2.86 -3.74
CA GLY A 337 6.53 -2.86 -4.38
C GLY A 337 6.13 -4.20 -5.02
N ASP A 338 6.93 -5.25 -4.85
CA ASP A 338 6.68 -6.60 -5.36
C ASP A 338 5.82 -7.40 -4.37
N LEU A 339 4.52 -7.09 -4.33
CA LEU A 339 3.58 -7.74 -3.43
C LEU A 339 3.43 -9.26 -3.68
N PRO A 340 3.38 -9.76 -4.94
CA PRO A 340 3.38 -11.19 -5.20
C PRO A 340 4.64 -11.89 -4.69
N GLY A 341 5.83 -11.30 -4.90
CA GLY A 341 7.08 -11.81 -4.38
C GLY A 341 7.13 -11.80 -2.84
N ALA A 342 6.58 -10.76 -2.21
CA ALA A 342 6.47 -10.68 -0.75
C ALA A 342 5.57 -11.79 -0.20
N ALA A 343 4.40 -11.99 -0.82
CA ALA A 343 3.46 -13.04 -0.47
C ALA A 343 4.12 -14.43 -0.58
N GLN A 344 4.85 -14.70 -1.67
CA GLN A 344 5.56 -15.96 -1.86
C GLN A 344 6.61 -16.21 -0.76
N ALA A 345 7.39 -15.19 -0.38
CA ALA A 345 8.38 -15.32 0.68
C ALA A 345 7.73 -15.61 2.05
N TYR A 346 6.63 -14.93 2.37
CA TYR A 346 5.87 -15.20 3.59
C TYR A 346 5.17 -16.56 3.58
N GLU A 347 4.62 -17.00 2.45
CA GLU A 347 4.05 -18.34 2.30
C GLU A 347 5.12 -19.41 2.55
N LEU A 348 6.30 -19.25 1.96
CA LEU A 348 7.42 -20.17 2.17
C LEU A 348 7.84 -20.24 3.64
N LEU A 349 7.86 -19.09 4.33
CA LEU A 349 8.14 -19.01 5.77
C LEU A 349 7.09 -19.77 6.59
N ILE A 350 5.82 -19.58 6.29
CA ILE A 350 4.70 -20.23 6.98
C ILE A 350 4.71 -21.75 6.75
N GLU A 351 4.95 -22.18 5.51
CA GLU A 351 4.92 -23.59 5.12
C GLU A 351 6.10 -24.39 5.67
N ARG A 352 7.30 -23.81 5.65
CA ARG A 352 8.51 -24.49 6.14
C ARG A 352 8.64 -24.44 7.66
N HIS A 353 8.02 -23.46 8.31
CA HIS A 353 8.15 -23.25 9.75
C HIS A 353 6.79 -23.07 10.47
N PRO A 354 5.85 -24.02 10.31
CA PRO A 354 4.57 -23.98 10.98
C PRO A 354 4.75 -24.05 12.50
N GLY A 355 3.91 -23.35 13.26
CA GLY A 355 3.98 -23.32 14.72
C GLY A 355 5.13 -22.51 15.33
N THR A 356 5.96 -21.83 14.52
CA THR A 356 7.05 -20.96 15.01
C THR A 356 6.63 -19.50 15.10
N THR A 357 7.30 -18.72 15.96
CA THR A 357 7.07 -17.27 16.10
C THR A 357 7.34 -16.54 14.79
N GLU A 358 8.38 -16.92 14.05
CA GLU A 358 8.71 -16.31 12.76
C GLU A 358 7.63 -16.62 11.70
N GLY A 359 7.16 -17.86 11.65
CA GLY A 359 6.02 -18.25 10.79
C GLY A 359 4.76 -17.44 11.08
N ALA A 360 4.43 -17.26 12.37
CA ALA A 360 3.30 -16.45 12.80
C ALA A 360 3.48 -14.96 12.41
N THR A 361 4.69 -14.43 12.59
CA THR A 361 5.02 -13.04 12.22
C THR A 361 4.91 -12.84 10.71
N GLY A 362 5.36 -13.79 9.90
CA GLY A 362 5.21 -13.76 8.45
C GLY A 362 3.74 -13.79 8.00
N ALA A 363 2.92 -14.67 8.57
CA ALA A 363 1.47 -14.70 8.28
C ALA A 363 0.79 -13.38 8.64
N TRP A 364 1.14 -12.80 9.79
CA TRP A 364 0.60 -11.51 10.23
C TRP A 364 1.02 -10.37 9.31
N ALA A 365 2.30 -10.30 8.94
CA ALA A 365 2.83 -9.27 8.04
C ALA A 365 2.17 -9.34 6.66
N ALA A 366 2.04 -10.54 6.09
CA ALA A 366 1.34 -10.75 4.82
C ALA A 366 -0.13 -10.32 4.89
N ALA A 367 -0.83 -10.67 5.97
CA ALA A 367 -2.23 -10.28 6.16
C ALA A 367 -2.40 -8.75 6.21
N GLN A 368 -1.56 -8.06 7.00
CA GLN A 368 -1.61 -6.59 7.10
C GLN A 368 -1.23 -5.89 5.79
N MET A 369 -0.28 -6.46 5.04
CA MET A 369 0.10 -5.96 3.73
C MET A 369 -1.10 -5.92 2.79
N PHE A 370 -1.80 -7.04 2.63
CA PHE A 370 -2.99 -7.12 1.76
C PHE A 370 -4.19 -6.33 2.29
N GLU A 371 -4.37 -6.28 3.61
CA GLU A 371 -5.42 -5.47 4.24
C GLU A 371 -5.24 -3.98 3.94
N SER A 372 -4.00 -3.47 4.01
CA SER A 372 -3.68 -2.05 3.77
C SER A 372 -4.01 -1.55 2.36
N ILE A 373 -4.12 -2.47 1.39
CA ILE A 373 -4.47 -2.19 0.00
C ILE A 373 -5.86 -2.70 -0.38
N ALA A 374 -6.70 -3.01 0.61
CA ALA A 374 -8.07 -3.48 0.46
C ALA A 374 -8.23 -4.78 -0.36
N GLN A 375 -7.19 -5.61 -0.44
CA GLN A 375 -7.26 -6.95 -1.01
C GLN A 375 -7.76 -7.94 0.06
N PHE A 376 -9.05 -7.84 0.39
CA PHE A 376 -9.62 -8.51 1.56
C PHE A 376 -9.58 -10.05 1.48
N GLY A 377 -9.70 -10.64 0.29
CA GLY A 377 -9.61 -12.09 0.11
C GLY A 377 -8.23 -12.65 0.49
N ASP A 378 -7.16 -12.03 -0.01
CA ASP A 378 -5.79 -12.42 0.34
C ASP A 378 -5.46 -12.13 1.80
N ALA A 379 -5.86 -10.96 2.32
CA ALA A 379 -5.70 -10.64 3.74
C ALA A 379 -6.37 -11.69 4.63
N ALA A 380 -7.61 -12.07 4.31
CA ALA A 380 -8.35 -13.09 5.03
C ALA A 380 -7.66 -14.46 4.99
N ARG A 381 -7.12 -14.86 3.84
CA ARG A 381 -6.38 -16.11 3.67
C ARG A 381 -5.15 -16.17 4.58
N PHE A 382 -4.39 -15.09 4.71
CA PHE A 382 -3.21 -15.05 5.59
C PHE A 382 -3.60 -14.99 7.07
N TYR A 383 -4.64 -14.24 7.45
CA TYR A 383 -5.19 -14.26 8.80
C TYR A 383 -5.75 -15.65 9.19
N GLU A 384 -6.43 -16.33 8.28
CA GLU A 384 -6.89 -17.70 8.47
C GLU A 384 -5.70 -18.66 8.67
N SER A 385 -4.68 -18.55 7.81
CA SER A 385 -3.44 -19.32 7.93
C SER A 385 -2.78 -19.08 9.29
N TYR A 386 -2.73 -17.84 9.77
CA TYR A 386 -2.23 -17.52 11.11
C TYR A 386 -2.99 -18.33 12.17
N GLY A 387 -4.32 -18.19 12.22
CA GLY A 387 -5.11 -18.82 13.28
C GLY A 387 -5.10 -20.35 13.23
N ARG A 388 -5.08 -20.95 12.04
CA ARG A 388 -5.08 -22.42 11.89
C ARG A 388 -3.71 -23.06 12.13
N ARG A 389 -2.63 -22.46 11.61
CA ARG A 389 -1.27 -23.04 11.70
C ARG A 389 -0.54 -22.64 13.00
N PHE A 390 -0.99 -21.58 13.66
CA PHE A 390 -0.42 -21.09 14.91
C PHE A 390 -1.51 -20.91 15.99
N PRO A 391 -2.24 -21.98 16.36
CA PRO A 391 -3.43 -21.88 17.22
C PRO A 391 -3.14 -21.42 18.65
N GLU A 392 -1.90 -21.59 19.12
CA GLU A 392 -1.41 -21.09 20.42
C GLU A 392 -0.75 -19.71 20.31
N GLY A 393 -0.72 -19.11 19.11
CA GLY A 393 -0.19 -17.77 18.90
C GLY A 393 -1.04 -16.72 19.60
N GLU A 394 -0.41 -15.68 20.13
CA GLU A 394 -1.06 -14.61 20.90
C GLU A 394 -2.29 -14.02 20.18
N LYS A 395 -2.16 -13.82 18.87
CA LYS A 395 -3.20 -13.25 18.00
C LYS A 395 -4.07 -14.27 17.26
N ALA A 396 -4.08 -15.55 17.65
CA ALA A 396 -4.76 -16.58 16.88
C ALA A 396 -6.29 -16.37 16.81
N HIS A 397 -6.87 -15.95 17.94
CA HIS A 397 -8.28 -15.56 18.01
C HIS A 397 -8.56 -14.27 17.21
N GLU A 398 -7.72 -13.24 17.32
CA GLU A 398 -7.87 -11.99 16.56
C GLU A 398 -7.78 -12.24 15.05
N ALA A 399 -6.78 -13.00 14.60
CA ALA A 399 -6.59 -13.34 13.20
C ALA A 399 -7.78 -14.12 12.63
N THR A 400 -8.28 -15.14 13.35
CA THR A 400 -9.47 -15.87 12.89
C THR A 400 -10.74 -15.03 12.89
N TYR A 401 -10.91 -14.12 13.85
CA TYR A 401 -12.00 -13.14 13.84
C TYR A 401 -11.92 -12.21 12.61
N ASN A 402 -10.75 -11.63 12.34
CA ASN A 402 -10.52 -10.76 11.20
C ASN A 402 -10.74 -11.50 9.87
N ALA A 403 -10.29 -12.74 9.77
CA ALA A 403 -10.52 -13.57 8.59
C ALA A 403 -12.03 -13.75 8.31
N VAL A 404 -12.87 -13.98 9.31
CA VAL A 404 -14.34 -14.05 9.11
C VAL A 404 -14.88 -12.75 8.53
N LEU A 405 -14.53 -11.61 9.14
CA LEU A 405 -15.02 -10.30 8.70
C LEU A 405 -14.57 -9.95 7.28
N LEU A 406 -13.31 -10.23 6.96
CA LEU A 406 -12.72 -9.92 5.67
C LEU A 406 -13.26 -10.84 4.56
N ARG A 407 -13.46 -12.14 4.83
CA ARG A 407 -14.15 -13.05 3.90
C ARG A 407 -15.55 -12.56 3.57
N MET A 408 -16.33 -12.16 4.58
CA MET A 408 -17.64 -11.57 4.36
C MET A 408 -17.59 -10.29 3.52
N THR A 409 -16.57 -9.47 3.72
CA THR A 409 -16.41 -8.22 2.96
C THR A 409 -16.01 -8.48 1.51
N ALA A 410 -15.23 -9.55 1.27
CA ALA A 410 -14.85 -10.01 -0.06
C ALA A 410 -15.99 -10.73 -0.81
N GLY A 411 -17.06 -11.14 -0.13
CA GLY A 411 -18.13 -11.96 -0.70
C GLY A 411 -17.83 -13.47 -0.70
N ASP A 412 -16.77 -13.90 -0.01
CA ASP A 412 -16.35 -15.29 0.15
C ASP A 412 -17.20 -15.95 1.26
N TRP A 413 -18.50 -16.17 0.98
CA TRP A 413 -19.47 -16.54 2.01
C TRP A 413 -19.20 -17.92 2.64
N ASP A 414 -18.87 -18.91 1.83
CA ASP A 414 -18.57 -20.27 2.28
C ASP A 414 -17.35 -20.31 3.19
N GLU A 415 -16.29 -19.60 2.81
CA GLU A 415 -15.07 -19.46 3.59
C GLU A 415 -15.33 -18.70 4.90
N ALA A 416 -16.14 -17.64 4.88
CA ALA A 416 -16.54 -16.93 6.10
C ALA A 416 -17.25 -17.86 7.09
N VAL A 417 -18.17 -18.71 6.61
CA VAL A 417 -18.86 -19.71 7.44
C VAL A 417 -17.87 -20.75 7.97
N SER A 418 -16.97 -21.26 7.13
CA SER A 418 -15.95 -22.25 7.51
C SER A 418 -15.01 -21.74 8.60
N VAL A 419 -14.45 -20.54 8.42
CA VAL A 419 -13.56 -19.90 9.40
C VAL A 419 -14.31 -19.54 10.67
N GLY A 420 -15.56 -19.08 10.54
CA GLY A 420 -16.41 -18.78 11.69
C GLY A 420 -16.68 -20.02 12.55
N ARG A 421 -17.02 -21.16 11.94
CA ARG A 421 -17.21 -22.43 12.66
C ARG A 421 -15.93 -22.86 13.37
N TYR A 422 -14.77 -22.74 12.71
CA TYR A 422 -13.48 -23.01 13.34
C TYR A 422 -13.22 -22.11 14.56
N TYR A 423 -13.50 -20.81 14.45
CA TYR A 423 -13.37 -19.88 15.58
C TYR A 423 -14.24 -20.32 16.76
N LEU A 424 -15.50 -20.69 16.51
CA LEU A 424 -16.44 -21.04 17.57
C LEU A 424 -16.12 -22.37 18.24
N GLU A 425 -15.55 -23.32 17.51
CA GLU A 425 -15.03 -24.57 18.05
C GLU A 425 -13.82 -24.32 18.97
N ARG A 426 -12.90 -23.44 18.56
CA ARG A 426 -11.64 -23.18 19.28
C ARG A 426 -11.79 -22.19 20.44
N TYR A 427 -12.69 -21.21 20.29
CA TYR A 427 -12.87 -20.07 21.19
C TYR A 427 -14.34 -19.91 21.65
N PRO A 428 -15.04 -20.97 22.10
CA PRO A 428 -16.48 -20.95 22.37
C PRO A 428 -16.90 -20.00 23.51
N ARG A 429 -15.96 -19.60 24.37
CA ARG A 429 -16.19 -18.71 25.53
C ARG A 429 -15.51 -17.35 25.39
N HIS A 430 -14.92 -17.06 24.23
CA HIS A 430 -14.29 -15.76 23.98
C HIS A 430 -15.36 -14.68 23.85
N GLU A 431 -15.04 -13.44 24.21
CA GLU A 431 -16.00 -12.33 24.19
C GLU A 431 -16.60 -12.07 22.80
N ASN A 432 -15.79 -12.26 21.74
CA ASN A 432 -16.21 -12.12 20.35
C ASN A 432 -16.95 -13.34 19.79
N ALA A 433 -17.14 -14.43 20.56
CA ALA A 433 -17.81 -15.63 20.05
C ALA A 433 -19.25 -15.35 19.59
N ASP A 434 -19.98 -14.51 20.33
CA ASP A 434 -21.34 -14.13 19.93
C ASP A 434 -21.31 -13.32 18.60
N ASP A 435 -20.35 -12.42 18.42
CA ASP A 435 -20.19 -11.66 17.17
C ASP A 435 -19.88 -12.57 15.98
N VAL A 436 -19.01 -13.57 16.15
CA VAL A 436 -18.73 -14.56 15.10
C VAL A 436 -19.96 -15.38 14.74
N TYR A 437 -20.78 -15.77 15.73
CA TYR A 437 -22.07 -16.41 15.44
C TYR A 437 -22.99 -15.52 14.60
N PHE A 438 -23.04 -14.22 14.90
CA PHE A 438 -23.81 -13.27 14.12
C PHE A 438 -23.27 -13.12 12.69
N PHE A 439 -21.95 -13.08 12.53
CA PHE A 439 -21.28 -13.01 11.23
C PHE A 439 -21.53 -14.24 10.36
N ILE A 440 -21.54 -15.44 10.94
CA ILE A 440 -21.95 -16.66 10.21
C ILE A 440 -23.38 -16.53 9.68
N GLY A 441 -24.31 -16.02 10.49
CA GLY A 441 -25.69 -15.79 10.04
C GLY A 441 -25.77 -14.82 8.87
N ARG A 442 -24.96 -13.76 8.89
CA ARG A 442 -24.84 -12.80 7.79
C ARG A 442 -24.17 -13.38 6.54
N ALA A 443 -23.16 -14.22 6.69
CA ALA A 443 -22.52 -14.91 5.57
C ALA A 443 -23.52 -15.86 4.88
N GLN A 444 -24.28 -16.64 5.67
CA GLN A 444 -25.34 -17.51 5.15
C GLN A 444 -26.49 -16.73 4.49
N GLU A 445 -26.79 -15.53 4.98
CA GLU A 445 -27.72 -14.61 4.32
C GLU A 445 -27.17 -14.15 2.96
N GLY A 446 -25.88 -13.82 2.86
CA GLY A 446 -25.21 -13.44 1.61
C GLY A 446 -25.13 -14.57 0.58
N ASP A 447 -24.96 -15.80 1.06
CA ASP A 447 -24.99 -17.04 0.27
C ASP A 447 -26.41 -17.49 -0.13
N GLU A 448 -27.45 -16.77 0.29
CA GLU A 448 -28.85 -17.15 0.07
C GLU A 448 -29.26 -18.49 0.71
N SER A 449 -28.46 -18.97 1.66
CA SER A 449 -28.72 -20.15 2.49
C SER A 449 -29.76 -19.84 3.58
N TRP A 450 -30.99 -19.49 3.16
CA TRP A 450 -32.04 -18.87 4.00
C TRP A 450 -32.40 -19.68 5.26
N ASN A 451 -32.51 -21.00 5.14
CA ASN A 451 -32.88 -21.87 6.26
C ASN A 451 -31.77 -21.95 7.30
N ASP A 452 -30.51 -22.01 6.84
CA ASP A 452 -29.34 -22.07 7.70
C ASP A 452 -29.12 -20.72 8.40
N ALA A 453 -29.23 -19.61 7.66
CA ALA A 453 -29.20 -18.26 8.23
C ALA A 453 -30.28 -18.09 9.31
N ALA A 454 -31.51 -18.55 9.04
CA ALA A 454 -32.59 -18.50 10.02
C ALA A 454 -32.29 -19.35 11.28
N ALA A 455 -31.68 -20.53 11.13
CA ALA A 455 -31.27 -21.34 12.27
C ALA A 455 -30.19 -20.64 13.10
N THR A 456 -29.17 -20.08 12.44
CA THR A 456 -28.06 -19.37 13.08
C THR A 456 -28.54 -18.11 13.81
N TYR A 457 -29.39 -17.28 13.19
CA TYR A 457 -29.93 -16.10 13.85
C TYR A 457 -30.77 -16.46 15.08
N ARG A 458 -31.59 -17.51 15.03
CA ARG A 458 -32.34 -17.98 16.22
C ARG A 458 -31.43 -18.41 17.37
N GLU A 459 -30.30 -19.03 17.06
CA GLU A 459 -29.30 -19.41 18.07
C GLU A 459 -28.63 -18.17 18.66
N TYR A 460 -28.20 -17.23 17.80
CA TYR A 460 -27.61 -15.97 18.22
C TYR A 460 -28.55 -15.18 19.15
N ILE A 461 -29.83 -15.02 18.78
CA ILE A 461 -30.84 -14.30 19.57
C ILE A 461 -31.01 -14.93 20.97
N ARG A 462 -30.99 -16.26 21.07
CA ARG A 462 -31.11 -16.98 22.35
C ARG A 462 -29.92 -16.73 23.28
N ARG A 463 -28.73 -16.54 22.73
CA ARG A 463 -27.49 -16.43 23.49
C ARG A 463 -27.07 -15.00 23.81
N SER A 464 -27.24 -14.10 22.85
CA SER A 464 -26.77 -12.73 22.96
C SER A 464 -27.34 -12.04 24.20
N ARG A 465 -26.61 -11.08 24.75
CA ARG A 465 -27.10 -10.13 25.76
C ARG A 465 -27.18 -8.70 25.23
N ASN A 466 -26.63 -8.46 24.04
CA ASN A 466 -26.62 -7.17 23.38
C ASN A 466 -27.98 -6.94 22.70
N ASN A 467 -28.76 -5.99 23.22
CA ASN A 467 -30.10 -5.72 22.69
C ASN A 467 -30.05 -5.08 21.29
N ASP A 468 -29.03 -4.29 20.95
CA ASP A 468 -28.90 -3.71 19.60
C ASP A 468 -28.75 -4.81 18.55
N ARG A 469 -27.81 -5.72 18.77
CA ARG A 469 -27.60 -6.86 17.89
C ARG A 469 -28.76 -7.85 17.90
N LYS A 470 -29.48 -8.00 19.01
CA LYS A 470 -30.70 -8.83 19.03
C LYS A 470 -31.78 -8.30 18.11
N VAL A 471 -32.06 -6.99 18.16
CA VAL A 471 -33.06 -6.37 17.30
C VAL A 471 -32.62 -6.49 15.83
N GLU A 472 -31.34 -6.26 15.55
CA GLU A 472 -30.78 -6.51 14.21
C GLU A 472 -31.01 -7.95 13.76
N ALA A 473 -30.60 -8.93 14.56
CA ALA A 473 -30.75 -10.34 14.24
C ALA A 473 -32.21 -10.78 14.08
N GLN A 474 -33.14 -10.23 14.88
CA GLN A 474 -34.58 -10.51 14.75
C GLN A 474 -35.15 -9.93 13.45
N THR A 475 -34.71 -8.73 13.06
CA THR A 475 -35.13 -8.07 11.81
C THR A 475 -34.61 -8.84 10.60
N ARG A 476 -33.32 -9.23 10.62
CA ARG A 476 -32.71 -10.07 9.58
C ARG A 476 -33.33 -11.46 9.52
N LEU A 477 -33.62 -12.08 10.67
CA LEU A 477 -34.34 -13.35 10.77
C LEU A 477 -35.68 -13.27 10.04
N ALA A 478 -36.43 -12.18 10.21
CA ALA A 478 -37.68 -11.99 9.48
C ALA A 478 -37.47 -11.93 7.97
N GLN A 479 -36.45 -11.20 7.50
CA GLN A 479 -36.13 -11.08 6.08
C GLN A 479 -35.75 -12.44 5.47
N VAL A 480 -34.85 -13.20 6.10
CA VAL A 480 -34.47 -14.53 5.59
C VAL A 480 -35.63 -15.52 5.64
N LEU A 481 -36.52 -15.43 6.65
CA LEU A 481 -37.73 -16.27 6.71
C LEU A 481 -38.73 -15.92 5.62
N THR A 482 -38.82 -14.64 5.24
CA THR A 482 -39.63 -14.18 4.10
C THR A 482 -39.12 -14.83 2.82
N ARG A 483 -37.79 -14.77 2.58
CA ARG A 483 -37.14 -15.39 1.41
C ARG A 483 -37.28 -16.91 1.41
N ALA A 484 -37.29 -17.54 2.58
CA ALA A 484 -37.56 -18.97 2.74
C ALA A 484 -39.06 -19.35 2.59
N GLY A 485 -39.96 -18.38 2.35
CA GLY A 485 -41.41 -18.62 2.22
C GLY A 485 -42.15 -18.89 3.54
N ASN A 486 -41.52 -18.65 4.69
CA ASN A 486 -42.12 -18.85 6.02
C ASN A 486 -42.66 -17.54 6.60
N GLU A 487 -43.76 -17.08 6.04
CA GLU A 487 -44.34 -15.77 6.34
C GLU A 487 -44.83 -15.62 7.78
N ARG A 488 -45.38 -16.71 8.35
CA ARG A 488 -45.83 -16.71 9.74
C ARG A 488 -44.66 -16.45 10.69
N ALA A 489 -43.56 -17.20 10.53
CA ALA A 489 -42.40 -17.04 11.39
C ALA A 489 -41.69 -15.69 11.14
N ALA A 490 -41.72 -15.18 9.90
CA ALA A 490 -41.20 -13.85 9.59
C ALA A 490 -41.94 -12.75 10.37
N ASN A 491 -43.28 -12.83 10.42
CA ASN A 491 -44.10 -11.89 11.18
C ASN A 491 -43.81 -11.97 12.68
N GLU A 492 -43.70 -13.17 13.24
CA GLU A 492 -43.34 -13.38 14.65
C GLU A 492 -41.98 -12.74 14.99
N ALA A 493 -40.99 -12.88 14.09
CA ALA A 493 -39.67 -12.28 14.25
C ALA A 493 -39.68 -10.73 14.19
N LEU A 494 -40.49 -10.13 13.30
CA LEU A 494 -40.67 -8.67 13.25
C LEU A 494 -41.30 -8.14 14.54
N GLU A 495 -42.31 -8.84 15.07
CA GLU A 495 -42.90 -8.47 16.34
C GLU A 495 -41.91 -8.57 17.50
N ASP A 496 -41.07 -9.61 17.51
CA ASP A 496 -40.02 -9.79 18.50
C ASP A 496 -38.98 -8.66 18.45
N ALA A 497 -38.58 -8.21 17.25
CA ALA A 497 -37.68 -7.07 17.06
C ALA A 497 -38.25 -5.79 17.71
N VAL A 498 -39.49 -5.45 17.36
CA VAL A 498 -40.18 -4.26 17.89
C VAL A 498 -40.41 -4.36 19.41
N ARG A 499 -40.84 -5.53 19.91
CA ARG A 499 -41.01 -5.77 21.35
C ARG A 499 -39.71 -5.62 22.12
N THR A 500 -38.63 -6.19 21.61
CA THR A 500 -37.29 -6.12 22.21
C THR A 500 -36.83 -4.67 22.26
N ALA A 501 -36.98 -3.94 21.16
CA ALA A 501 -36.58 -2.55 21.08
C ALA A 501 -37.35 -1.64 22.06
N ARG A 502 -38.68 -1.82 22.13
CA ARG A 502 -39.54 -1.06 23.06
C ARG A 502 -39.21 -1.32 24.52
N ARG A 503 -38.83 -2.55 24.88
CA ARG A 503 -38.39 -2.88 26.25
C ARG A 503 -37.05 -2.25 26.58
N ALA A 504 -36.12 -2.21 25.62
CA ALA A 504 -34.79 -1.64 25.83
C ALA A 504 -34.79 -0.10 25.83
N ARG A 505 -35.68 0.55 25.06
CA ARG A 505 -35.96 1.99 24.85
C ARG A 505 -34.79 2.98 24.98
N ARG A 506 -34.21 3.14 26.16
CA ARG A 506 -33.10 4.08 26.45
C ARG A 506 -31.70 3.47 26.25
N GLY A 507 -31.60 2.15 26.15
CA GLY A 507 -30.32 1.43 26.01
C GLY A 507 -29.90 1.14 24.58
N LEU A 508 -30.75 1.43 23.58
CA LEU A 508 -30.45 1.18 22.17
C LEU A 508 -29.78 2.37 21.51
N ARG A 509 -28.87 2.07 20.59
CA ARG A 509 -28.26 3.00 19.64
C ARG A 509 -28.48 2.45 18.23
N ASP A 510 -27.62 1.55 17.78
CA ASP A 510 -27.65 0.99 16.43
C ASP A 510 -28.90 0.13 16.17
N GLY A 511 -29.42 -0.51 17.21
CA GLY A 511 -30.66 -1.29 17.15
C GLY A 511 -31.90 -0.45 16.84
N LEU A 512 -31.88 0.88 17.03
CA LEU A 512 -33.01 1.73 16.64
C LEU A 512 -33.27 1.68 15.14
N TYR A 513 -32.20 1.62 14.33
CA TYR A 513 -32.32 1.50 12.86
C TYR A 513 -33.11 0.25 12.48
N PHE A 514 -32.72 -0.90 13.02
CA PHE A 514 -33.37 -2.17 12.75
C PHE A 514 -34.76 -2.27 13.37
N ALA A 515 -35.02 -1.63 14.51
CA ALA A 515 -36.36 -1.56 15.09
C ALA A 515 -37.32 -0.76 14.20
N ALA A 516 -36.86 0.38 13.69
CA ALA A 516 -37.62 1.20 12.74
C ALA A 516 -37.87 0.43 11.43
N GLN A 517 -36.85 -0.25 10.91
CA GLN A 517 -36.97 -1.14 9.74
C GLN A 517 -37.99 -2.25 9.99
N ALA A 518 -37.90 -2.96 11.12
CA ALA A 518 -38.83 -4.04 11.45
C ALA A 518 -40.27 -3.52 11.52
N ARG A 519 -40.48 -2.35 12.13
CA ARG A 519 -41.81 -1.75 12.23
C ARG A 519 -42.34 -1.31 10.87
N TYR A 520 -41.49 -0.73 10.02
CA TYR A 520 -41.84 -0.43 8.64
C TYR A 520 -42.24 -1.69 7.87
N LEU A 521 -41.46 -2.78 7.97
CA LEU A 521 -41.75 -4.05 7.30
C LEU A 521 -43.08 -4.67 7.75
N GLN A 522 -43.48 -4.49 9.02
CA GLN A 522 -44.81 -4.89 9.47
C GLN A 522 -45.93 -4.13 8.75
N GLY A 523 -45.70 -2.85 8.42
CA GLY A 523 -46.61 -2.05 7.61
C GLY A 523 -46.72 -2.61 6.19
N ASP A 524 -45.57 -2.92 5.57
CA ASP A 524 -45.50 -3.53 4.24
C ASP A 524 -46.26 -4.86 4.18
N ARG A 525 -46.26 -5.65 5.26
CA ARG A 525 -47.03 -6.90 5.31
C ARG A 525 -48.53 -6.66 5.28
N VAL A 526 -49.02 -5.65 6.00
CA VAL A 526 -50.44 -5.29 5.97
C VAL A 526 -50.81 -4.72 4.59
N LEU A 527 -49.91 -3.97 3.94
CA LEU A 527 -50.12 -3.51 2.57
C LEU A 527 -50.18 -4.68 1.57
N ALA A 528 -49.37 -5.72 1.74
CA ALA A 528 -49.44 -6.90 0.90
C ALA A 528 -50.81 -7.62 1.00
N GLU A 529 -51.41 -7.69 2.20
CA GLU A 529 -52.80 -8.18 2.36
C GLU A 529 -53.81 -7.23 1.67
N TYR A 530 -53.58 -5.92 1.72
CA TYR A 530 -54.40 -4.91 1.05
C TYR A 530 -54.35 -5.04 -0.48
N GLU A 531 -53.17 -5.32 -1.04
CA GLU A 531 -52.94 -5.46 -2.48
C GLU A 531 -53.65 -6.68 -3.08
N GLN A 532 -53.86 -7.73 -2.28
CA GLN A 532 -54.61 -8.93 -2.70
C GLN A 532 -56.11 -8.66 -2.92
N ILE A 533 -56.66 -7.56 -2.40
CA ILE A 533 -58.08 -7.22 -2.56
C ILE A 533 -58.28 -6.41 -3.84
N GLN A 534 -58.99 -7.00 -4.80
CA GLN A 534 -59.36 -6.38 -6.08
C GLN A 534 -60.62 -5.51 -5.94
N ILE A 535 -60.61 -4.34 -6.59
CA ILE A 535 -61.77 -3.41 -6.66
C ILE A 535 -62.78 -3.87 -7.73
N ALA A 536 -62.39 -4.78 -8.63
CA ALA A 536 -63.22 -5.31 -9.70
C ALA A 536 -64.34 -6.28 -9.25
N GLY A 537 -65.23 -6.63 -10.19
CA GLY A 537 -66.31 -7.61 -10.02
C GLY A 537 -67.70 -7.02 -9.79
N PRO A 538 -68.71 -7.85 -9.46
CA PRO A 538 -70.08 -7.42 -9.22
C PRO A 538 -70.18 -6.31 -8.15
N SER A 539 -71.18 -5.43 -8.29
CA SER A 539 -71.53 -4.39 -7.31
C SER A 539 -71.94 -5.01 -5.96
N GLU A 540 -72.49 -6.22 -6.00
CA GLU A 540 -72.75 -7.03 -4.82
C GLU A 540 -71.43 -7.35 -4.08
N GLY A 541 -71.34 -6.88 -2.83
CA GLY A 541 -70.13 -7.02 -2.00
C GLY A 541 -68.99 -6.02 -2.29
N LEU A 542 -69.12 -5.11 -3.27
CA LEU A 542 -68.11 -4.07 -3.55
C LEU A 542 -67.83 -3.22 -2.31
N ARG A 543 -68.89 -2.71 -1.65
CA ARG A 543 -68.77 -1.95 -0.39
C ARG A 543 -67.98 -2.71 0.67
N GLN A 544 -68.17 -4.03 0.80
CA GLN A 544 -67.46 -4.85 1.80
C GLN A 544 -65.98 -5.00 1.43
N ARG A 545 -65.66 -5.20 0.15
CA ARG A 545 -64.26 -5.23 -0.34
C ARG A 545 -63.56 -3.89 -0.11
N LEU A 546 -64.19 -2.77 -0.47
CA LEU A 546 -63.67 -1.42 -0.26
C LEU A 546 -63.49 -1.10 1.22
N GLN A 547 -64.45 -1.48 2.06
CA GLN A 547 -64.36 -1.30 3.51
C GLN A 547 -63.18 -2.11 4.08
N ARG A 548 -63.05 -3.39 3.70
CA ARG A 548 -61.93 -4.22 4.13
C ARG A 548 -60.57 -3.66 3.68
N LYS A 549 -60.49 -3.18 2.43
CA LYS A 549 -59.30 -2.55 1.87
C LYS A 549 -58.96 -1.25 2.63
N SER A 550 -59.96 -0.42 2.95
CA SER A 550 -59.80 0.76 3.81
C SER A 550 -59.33 0.42 5.24
N GLU A 551 -59.85 -0.64 5.86
CA GLU A 551 -59.43 -1.08 7.20
C GLU A 551 -57.97 -1.52 7.23
N LEU A 552 -57.53 -2.28 6.21
CA LEU A 552 -56.13 -2.69 6.07
C LEU A 552 -55.22 -1.49 5.85
N LEU A 553 -55.63 -0.53 5.00
CA LEU A 553 -54.87 0.68 4.75
C LEU A 553 -54.72 1.55 6.00
N GLN A 554 -55.79 1.73 6.79
CA GLN A 554 -55.73 2.43 8.07
C GLN A 554 -54.80 1.71 9.07
N ARG A 555 -54.87 0.37 9.13
CA ARG A 555 -53.98 -0.42 9.98
C ARG A 555 -52.52 -0.28 9.55
N ALA A 556 -52.22 -0.32 8.26
CA ALA A 556 -50.88 -0.08 7.73
C ALA A 556 -50.40 1.33 8.08
N ALA A 557 -51.25 2.34 7.90
CA ALA A 557 -50.92 3.73 8.23
C ALA A 557 -50.57 3.93 9.71
N LEU A 558 -51.32 3.30 10.62
CA LEU A 558 -51.00 3.31 12.05
C LEU A 558 -49.65 2.65 12.35
N ILE A 559 -49.29 1.57 11.63
CA ILE A 559 -48.00 0.90 11.79
C ILE A 559 -46.85 1.78 11.28
N TYR A 560 -47.01 2.41 10.12
CA TYR A 560 -46.00 3.33 9.58
C TYR A 560 -45.82 4.57 10.45
N ALA A 561 -46.90 5.16 10.96
CA ALA A 561 -46.83 6.30 11.87
C ALA A 561 -46.06 5.96 13.16
N ASP A 562 -46.20 4.72 13.65
CA ASP A 562 -45.50 4.21 14.83
C ASP A 562 -43.96 4.12 14.64
N VAL A 563 -43.48 4.13 13.39
CA VAL A 563 -42.03 4.17 13.09
C VAL A 563 -41.38 5.46 13.60
N VAL A 564 -42.16 6.56 13.71
CA VAL A 564 -41.72 7.85 14.26
C VAL A 564 -41.17 7.70 15.69
N GLU A 565 -41.67 6.74 16.47
CA GLU A 565 -41.21 6.51 17.85
C GLU A 565 -39.72 6.15 17.94
N PHE A 566 -39.14 5.59 16.87
CA PHE A 566 -37.73 5.18 16.83
C PHE A 566 -36.78 6.30 16.41
N GLY A 567 -37.30 7.39 15.83
CA GLY A 567 -36.51 8.57 15.47
C GLY A 567 -35.47 8.37 14.35
N VAL A 568 -35.57 7.28 13.58
CA VAL A 568 -34.61 6.97 12.51
C VAL A 568 -35.05 7.64 11.21
N ALA A 569 -34.31 8.67 10.83
CA ALA A 569 -34.68 9.60 9.76
C ALA A 569 -35.12 8.93 8.46
N GLU A 570 -34.36 7.95 7.98
CA GLU A 570 -34.66 7.21 6.76
C GLU A 570 -36.02 6.48 6.85
N TRP A 571 -36.23 5.68 7.89
CA TRP A 571 -37.46 4.91 8.05
C TRP A 571 -38.67 5.78 8.38
N VAL A 572 -38.48 6.89 9.11
CA VAL A 572 -39.54 7.84 9.40
C VAL A 572 -40.08 8.48 8.11
N THR A 573 -39.18 9.00 7.28
CA THR A 573 -39.57 9.66 6.03
C THR A 573 -40.11 8.66 5.00
N ALA A 574 -39.54 7.45 4.93
CA ALA A 574 -40.08 6.35 4.13
C ALA A 574 -41.51 5.99 4.56
N SER A 575 -41.75 5.79 5.86
CA SER A 575 -43.08 5.50 6.41
C SER A 575 -44.11 6.56 6.05
N LEU A 576 -43.80 7.83 6.26
CA LEU A 576 -44.74 8.93 6.00
C LEU A 576 -45.07 9.04 4.50
N TYR A 577 -44.07 8.84 3.64
CA TYR A 577 -44.30 8.74 2.19
C TYR A 577 -45.21 7.56 1.83
N GLN A 578 -44.98 6.37 2.40
CA GLN A 578 -45.80 5.20 2.11
C GLN A 578 -47.26 5.37 2.53
N ILE A 579 -47.52 6.07 3.65
CA ILE A 579 -48.90 6.38 4.05
C ILE A 579 -49.60 7.16 2.95
N GLY A 580 -49.01 8.28 2.52
CA GLY A 580 -49.61 9.14 1.49
C GLY A 580 -49.76 8.40 0.16
N ARG A 581 -48.73 7.68 -0.28
CA ARG A 581 -48.76 6.94 -1.55
C ARG A 581 -49.80 5.83 -1.57
N SER A 582 -50.00 5.15 -0.44
CA SER A 582 -50.99 4.08 -0.37
C SER A 582 -52.43 4.62 -0.42
N TYR A 583 -52.69 5.78 0.19
CA TYR A 583 -53.99 6.48 0.07
C TYR A 583 -54.22 7.02 -1.34
N GLU A 584 -53.19 7.61 -1.94
CA GLU A 584 -53.23 8.12 -3.30
C GLU A 584 -53.54 7.01 -4.31
N LEU A 585 -52.75 5.93 -4.29
CA LEU A 585 -52.96 4.75 -5.15
C LEU A 585 -54.36 4.15 -4.97
N PHE A 586 -54.91 4.19 -3.76
CA PHE A 586 -56.26 3.70 -3.54
C PHE A 586 -57.31 4.57 -4.24
N ALA A 587 -57.16 5.91 -4.16
CA ALA A 587 -58.03 6.83 -4.87
C ALA A 587 -57.89 6.70 -6.39
N GLU A 588 -56.65 6.63 -6.89
CA GLU A 588 -56.33 6.43 -8.31
C GLU A 588 -56.98 5.14 -8.84
N ALA A 589 -56.79 4.01 -8.15
CA ALA A 589 -57.37 2.72 -8.54
C ALA A 589 -58.91 2.71 -8.57
N MET A 590 -59.57 3.59 -7.80
CA MET A 590 -61.02 3.75 -7.86
C MET A 590 -61.45 4.70 -9.00
N ARG A 591 -60.65 5.70 -9.35
CA ARG A 591 -60.94 6.64 -10.45
C ARG A 591 -60.75 6.03 -11.83
N GLU A 592 -59.66 5.27 -11.98
CA GLU A 592 -59.28 4.63 -13.25
C GLU A 592 -60.05 3.33 -13.52
N PHE A 593 -60.95 2.96 -12.60
CA PHE A 593 -61.70 1.72 -12.71
C PHE A 593 -62.68 1.75 -13.89
N GLU A 594 -62.48 0.83 -14.84
CA GLU A 594 -63.40 0.60 -15.95
C GLU A 594 -64.63 -0.20 -15.46
N LEU A 595 -65.82 0.34 -15.73
CA LEU A 595 -67.09 -0.28 -15.33
C LEU A 595 -67.24 -1.67 -15.99
N PRO A 596 -67.72 -2.70 -15.26
CA PRO A 596 -68.01 -4.01 -15.83
C PRO A 596 -68.96 -3.94 -17.03
N GLU A 597 -68.66 -4.68 -18.09
CA GLU A 597 -69.32 -4.58 -19.42
C GLU A 597 -70.82 -4.96 -19.48
N ASN A 598 -71.51 -5.22 -18.37
CA ASN A 598 -72.90 -5.71 -18.37
C ASN A 598 -73.79 -5.07 -17.29
N LEU A 599 -73.48 -3.85 -16.84
CA LEU A 599 -74.29 -3.12 -15.86
C LEU A 599 -75.35 -2.25 -16.56
N THR A 600 -76.57 -2.22 -16.02
CA THR A 600 -77.60 -1.24 -16.40
C THR A 600 -77.17 0.18 -16.03
N GLU A 601 -77.75 1.21 -16.65
CA GLU A 601 -77.43 2.61 -16.31
C GLU A 601 -77.63 2.91 -14.82
N GLU A 602 -78.68 2.34 -14.19
CA GLU A 602 -78.93 2.47 -12.75
C GLU A 602 -77.83 1.80 -11.90
N GLU A 603 -77.34 0.62 -12.32
CA GLU A 603 -76.25 -0.08 -11.64
C GLU A 603 -74.90 0.61 -11.84
N GLN A 604 -74.66 1.19 -13.03
CA GLN A 604 -73.47 2.01 -13.29
C GLN A 604 -73.44 3.24 -12.39
N GLN A 605 -74.56 3.97 -12.30
CA GLN A 605 -74.66 5.13 -11.40
C GLN A 605 -74.47 4.72 -9.93
N ALA A 606 -75.12 3.64 -9.49
CA ALA A 606 -74.95 3.13 -8.13
C ALA A 606 -73.50 2.68 -7.83
N TYR A 607 -72.78 2.18 -8.83
CA TYR A 607 -71.37 1.84 -8.72
C TYR A 607 -70.52 3.10 -8.54
N MET A 608 -70.71 4.11 -9.39
CA MET A 608 -70.00 5.38 -9.33
C MET A 608 -70.28 6.14 -8.02
N ASP A 609 -71.53 6.17 -7.56
CA ASP A 609 -71.91 6.76 -6.29
C ASP A 609 -71.21 6.06 -5.11
N GLN A 610 -71.09 4.73 -5.16
CA GLN A 610 -70.35 3.98 -4.13
C GLN A 610 -68.86 4.30 -4.15
N LEU A 611 -68.22 4.38 -5.31
CA LEU A 611 -66.80 4.74 -5.42
C LEU A 611 -66.55 6.17 -4.92
N ALA A 612 -67.40 7.13 -5.30
CA ALA A 612 -67.26 8.54 -4.92
C ALA A 612 -67.25 8.74 -3.39
N MET A 613 -68.01 7.93 -2.64
CA MET A 613 -68.00 7.95 -1.16
C MET A 613 -66.63 7.61 -0.54
N PHE A 614 -65.76 6.90 -1.28
CA PHE A 614 -64.42 6.53 -0.82
C PHE A 614 -63.31 7.35 -1.46
N ILE A 615 -63.44 7.80 -2.71
CA ILE A 615 -62.39 8.54 -3.43
C ILE A 615 -61.97 9.81 -2.68
N ILE A 616 -62.93 10.71 -2.40
CA ILE A 616 -62.62 12.04 -1.81
C ILE A 616 -61.91 11.90 -0.45
N PRO A 617 -62.41 11.09 0.53
CA PRO A 617 -61.71 10.93 1.80
C PRO A 617 -60.32 10.29 1.70
N MET A 618 -60.02 9.52 0.65
CA MET A 618 -58.69 8.93 0.45
C MET A 618 -57.71 9.96 -0.12
N GLU A 619 -58.16 10.82 -1.04
CA GLU A 619 -57.37 11.95 -1.56
C GLU A 619 -56.99 12.93 -0.45
N GLU A 620 -57.95 13.32 0.39
CA GLU A 620 -57.70 14.18 1.54
C GLU A 620 -56.65 13.57 2.47
N ARG A 621 -56.77 12.27 2.79
CA ARG A 621 -55.79 11.55 3.62
C ARG A 621 -54.42 11.43 2.97
N ALA A 622 -54.34 11.26 1.66
CA ALA A 622 -53.07 11.22 0.95
C ALA A 622 -52.35 12.56 1.10
N LEU A 623 -53.07 13.66 0.89
CA LEU A 623 -52.55 15.02 0.97
C LEU A 623 -52.13 15.38 2.40
N GLU A 624 -52.96 15.06 3.39
CA GLU A 624 -52.63 15.21 4.82
C GLU A 624 -51.37 14.42 5.21
N ALA A 625 -51.23 13.18 4.73
CA ALA A 625 -50.08 12.34 5.02
C ALA A 625 -48.80 12.87 4.39
N TYR A 626 -48.87 13.34 3.13
CA TYR A 626 -47.73 13.96 2.47
C TYR A 626 -47.32 15.28 3.10
N GLU A 627 -48.29 16.14 3.44
CA GLU A 627 -48.03 17.44 4.08
C GLU A 627 -47.47 17.25 5.49
N GLY A 628 -48.10 16.40 6.29
CA GLY A 628 -47.61 16.01 7.61
C GLY A 628 -46.23 15.38 7.54
N GLY A 629 -46.00 14.51 6.55
CA GLY A 629 -44.72 13.87 6.26
C GLY A 629 -43.61 14.85 5.95
N TYR A 630 -43.86 15.75 5.01
CA TYR A 630 -42.91 16.80 4.59
C TYR A 630 -42.62 17.76 5.74
N ASN A 631 -43.65 18.26 6.42
CA ASN A 631 -43.48 19.15 7.57
C ASN A 631 -42.67 18.48 8.68
N LYS A 632 -42.90 17.20 8.95
CA LYS A 632 -42.13 16.45 9.94
C LYS A 632 -40.67 16.26 9.51
N ALA A 633 -40.43 15.98 8.23
CA ALA A 633 -39.07 15.88 7.69
C ALA A 633 -38.30 17.21 7.86
N ILE A 634 -38.94 18.35 7.59
CA ILE A 634 -38.36 19.69 7.80
C ILE A 634 -38.12 19.98 9.28
N GLU A 635 -39.09 19.70 10.16
CA GLU A 635 -38.97 19.86 11.62
C GLU A 635 -37.76 19.09 12.16
N LEU A 636 -37.59 17.84 11.72
CA LEU A 636 -36.50 16.96 12.10
C LEU A 636 -35.19 17.23 11.33
N ARG A 637 -35.20 18.15 10.36
CA ARG A 637 -34.06 18.49 9.48
C ARG A 637 -33.52 17.29 8.69
N ILE A 638 -34.42 16.45 8.19
CA ILE A 638 -34.10 15.25 7.41
C ILE A 638 -34.28 15.56 5.93
N TYR A 639 -33.19 15.47 5.17
CA TYR A 639 -33.18 15.66 3.72
C TYR A 639 -32.60 14.41 3.06
N ASN A 640 -33.48 13.57 2.54
CA ASN A 640 -33.11 12.35 1.82
C ASN A 640 -34.07 12.13 0.63
N ARG A 641 -33.92 11.01 -0.09
CA ARG A 641 -34.77 10.67 -1.24
C ARG A 641 -36.27 10.68 -0.92
N TRP A 642 -36.67 10.32 0.30
CA TRP A 642 -38.07 10.27 0.70
C TRP A 642 -38.63 11.65 0.99
N THR A 643 -37.83 12.56 1.57
CA THR A 643 -38.20 13.98 1.70
C THR A 643 -38.45 14.61 0.32
N ALA A 644 -37.63 14.27 -0.68
CA ALA A 644 -37.84 14.73 -2.05
C ALA A 644 -39.14 14.18 -2.65
N ARG A 645 -39.40 12.87 -2.50
CA ARG A 645 -40.65 12.25 -2.97
C ARG A 645 -41.91 12.79 -2.28
N LEU A 646 -41.82 13.10 -0.98
CA LEU A 646 -42.90 13.78 -0.25
C LEU A 646 -43.24 15.14 -0.88
N LEU A 647 -42.21 15.95 -1.18
CA LEU A 647 -42.39 17.25 -1.82
C LEU A 647 -42.91 17.12 -3.25
N GLU A 648 -42.40 16.18 -4.03
CA GLU A 648 -42.85 15.91 -5.40
C GLU A 648 -44.33 15.51 -5.43
N SER A 649 -44.76 14.62 -4.53
CA SER A 649 -46.18 14.27 -4.38
C SER A 649 -47.04 15.49 -4.02
N LEU A 650 -46.58 16.36 -3.12
CA LEU A 650 -47.29 17.61 -2.78
C LEU A 650 -47.38 18.57 -3.95
N GLN A 651 -46.29 18.73 -4.72
CA GLN A 651 -46.27 19.57 -5.92
C GLN A 651 -47.22 19.04 -6.99
N ARG A 652 -47.32 17.71 -7.14
CA ARG A 652 -48.24 17.08 -8.09
C ARG A 652 -49.71 17.21 -7.68
N LEU A 653 -50.01 17.10 -6.39
CA LEU A 653 -51.40 17.11 -5.88
C LEU A 653 -51.92 18.51 -5.52
N ASN A 654 -51.03 19.47 -5.22
CA ASN A 654 -51.38 20.84 -4.83
C ASN A 654 -50.28 21.83 -5.22
N ASP A 655 -50.13 22.05 -6.54
CA ASP A 655 -49.14 22.95 -7.14
C ASP A 655 -49.31 24.44 -6.76
N VAL A 656 -50.49 24.83 -6.28
CA VAL A 656 -50.77 26.19 -5.80
C VAL A 656 -50.08 26.46 -4.48
N GLN A 657 -50.22 25.55 -3.50
CA GLN A 657 -49.61 25.70 -2.18
C GLN A 657 -48.13 25.27 -2.20
N TYR A 658 -47.80 24.28 -3.03
CA TYR A 658 -46.46 23.73 -3.20
C TYR A 658 -46.04 23.90 -4.66
N PRO A 659 -45.60 25.10 -5.09
CA PRO A 659 -45.20 25.29 -6.47
C PRO A 659 -43.97 24.44 -6.82
N PRO A 660 -43.89 23.91 -8.06
CA PRO A 660 -42.71 23.20 -8.52
C PRO A 660 -41.49 24.12 -8.40
N MET A 661 -40.36 23.56 -7.95
CA MET A 661 -39.11 24.31 -7.89
C MET A 661 -38.72 24.70 -9.32
N ARG A 662 -38.95 25.97 -9.68
CA ARG A 662 -38.37 26.53 -10.89
C ARG A 662 -36.86 26.59 -10.67
N GLU A 663 -36.10 25.79 -11.40
CA GLU A 663 -34.65 25.96 -11.53
C GLU A 663 -34.39 27.42 -11.88
N SER A 664 -33.94 28.18 -10.89
CA SER A 664 -33.65 29.59 -11.03
C SER A 664 -32.15 29.72 -11.26
N GLY A 665 -31.76 29.71 -12.54
CA GLY A 665 -30.50 30.30 -12.99
C GLY A 665 -29.62 29.42 -13.86
N GLY A 666 -29.59 29.72 -15.16
CA GLY A 666 -28.57 29.25 -16.11
C GLY A 666 -29.17 28.69 -17.39
N ALA A 667 -28.64 29.08 -18.56
CA ALA A 667 -29.00 28.45 -19.82
C ALA A 667 -28.66 26.96 -19.76
N VAL A 668 -29.62 26.11 -20.16
CA VAL A 668 -29.41 24.68 -20.33
C VAL A 668 -28.34 24.49 -21.40
N VAL A 669 -27.15 24.07 -20.98
CA VAL A 669 -26.19 23.44 -21.88
C VAL A 669 -26.49 21.95 -21.77
N GLU A 670 -26.94 21.33 -22.87
CA GLU A 670 -27.03 19.88 -22.96
C GLU A 670 -25.61 19.30 -22.87
N ALA A 671 -25.19 19.00 -21.64
CA ALA A 671 -24.09 18.09 -21.40
C ALA A 671 -24.68 16.70 -21.17
N PRO A 672 -24.04 15.63 -21.67
CA PRO A 672 -24.44 14.27 -21.32
C PRO A 672 -24.42 14.14 -19.78
N PRO A 673 -25.41 13.45 -19.19
CA PRO A 673 -25.49 13.29 -17.75
C PRO A 673 -24.17 12.72 -17.25
N LEU A 674 -23.59 13.35 -16.23
CA LEU A 674 -22.47 12.76 -15.51
C LEU A 674 -22.94 11.37 -15.03
N PRO A 675 -22.17 10.30 -15.28
CA PRO A 675 -22.53 8.99 -14.77
C PRO A 675 -22.64 9.10 -13.25
N MET A 676 -23.86 8.94 -12.74
CA MET A 676 -24.11 8.86 -11.31
C MET A 676 -23.33 7.65 -10.79
N PRO A 677 -22.57 7.76 -9.70
CA PRO A 677 -22.00 6.58 -9.06
C PRO A 677 -23.15 5.62 -8.75
N ALA A 678 -22.91 4.32 -9.00
CA ALA A 678 -23.88 3.28 -8.68
C ALA A 678 -24.35 3.48 -7.22
N PRO A 679 -25.67 3.56 -6.96
CA PRO A 679 -26.18 3.52 -5.61
C PRO A 679 -25.59 2.28 -4.91
N LEU A 680 -25.26 2.41 -3.61
CA LEU A 680 -25.02 1.23 -2.78
C LEU A 680 -26.35 0.47 -2.69
N ASP A 681 -26.54 -0.44 -3.64
CA ASP A 681 -27.81 -1.11 -3.94
C ASP A 681 -27.99 -2.28 -2.97
N GLY A 682 -29.03 -2.19 -2.14
CA GLY A 682 -29.58 -3.32 -1.39
C GLY A 682 -31.11 -3.41 -1.47
N LEU A 683 -31.77 -2.56 -2.27
CA LEU A 683 -33.23 -2.45 -2.30
C LEU A 683 -33.74 -2.03 -3.68
N ARG A 684 -33.66 -2.93 -4.66
CA ARG A 684 -34.58 -2.87 -5.80
C ARG A 684 -35.91 -3.50 -5.40
N ARG A 685 -36.96 -2.69 -5.28
CA ARG A 685 -38.29 -3.12 -5.74
C ARG A 685 -38.34 -2.73 -7.22
N ALA A 686 -38.64 -3.67 -8.09
CA ALA A 686 -38.83 -3.38 -9.50
C ALA A 686 -39.94 -2.32 -9.64
N ASP A 687 -39.62 -1.21 -10.30
CA ASP A 687 -40.58 -0.22 -10.73
C ASP A 687 -41.28 -0.77 -11.99
N PRO A 688 -42.61 -0.93 -12.04
CA PRO A 688 -43.30 -1.47 -13.22
C PRO A 688 -43.25 -0.54 -14.44
N THR A 689 -42.74 0.68 -14.28
CA THR A 689 -42.72 1.73 -15.31
C THR A 689 -41.39 1.85 -16.06
N GLU A 690 -40.36 1.08 -15.71
CA GLU A 690 -39.15 0.99 -16.52
C GLU A 690 -39.29 -0.17 -17.53
N PRO A 691 -39.19 0.06 -18.85
CA PRO A 691 -39.09 -1.02 -19.79
C PRO A 691 -37.80 -1.79 -19.49
N THR A 692 -37.94 -3.09 -19.22
CA THR A 692 -36.82 -4.02 -19.16
C THR A 692 -36.12 -4.00 -20.52
N GLU A 693 -34.91 -3.45 -20.60
CA GLU A 693 -34.02 -3.70 -21.72
C GLU A 693 -33.71 -5.21 -21.72
N GLY A 694 -34.31 -5.91 -22.69
CA GLY A 694 -34.12 -7.33 -22.88
C GLY A 694 -32.66 -7.62 -23.25
N GLY A 695 -32.07 -8.58 -22.55
CA GLY A 695 -30.80 -9.17 -22.95
C GLY A 695 -30.92 -9.78 -24.35
N GLU A 696 -29.98 -9.41 -25.22
CA GLU A 696 -29.72 -10.14 -26.45
C GLU A 696 -29.28 -11.56 -26.07
N ALA A 697 -30.16 -12.52 -26.34
CA ALA A 697 -29.78 -13.92 -26.43
C ALA A 697 -28.92 -14.07 -27.69
N THR A 698 -27.64 -14.41 -27.50
CA THR A 698 -26.82 -14.97 -28.56
C THR A 698 -27.37 -16.35 -28.90
N GLU A 699 -28.05 -16.45 -30.03
CA GLU A 699 -28.28 -17.72 -30.71
C GLU A 699 -26.95 -18.19 -31.30
N ASP A 700 -26.46 -19.33 -30.83
CA ASP A 700 -25.43 -20.12 -31.49
C ASP A 700 -26.00 -20.70 -32.81
N GLU A 701 -25.39 -20.33 -33.93
CA GLU A 701 -25.34 -21.17 -35.14
C GLU A 701 -23.86 -21.50 -35.46
N GLU A 702 -23.61 -22.81 -35.57
CA GLU A 702 -22.40 -23.56 -35.99
C GLU A 702 -21.29 -23.89 -34.98
#